data_AF-A0A1I1U0T7-F1
#
_entry.id   AF-A0A1I1U0T7-F1
#
_cell.length_a   1.000
_cell.length_b   1.000
_cell.length_c   1.000
_cell.angle_alpha   90.00
_cell.angle_beta   90.00
_cell.angle_gamma   90.00
#
_symmetry.space_group_name_H-M   'P 1'
#
loop_
_entity.id
_entity.type
_entity.pdbx_description
1 polymer ?
#
loop_
_entity_poly.entity_id
_entity_poly.type
_entity_poly.pdbx_seq_one_letter_code
_entity_poly.pdbx_strand_id
1 'polypeptide(L)'
;MRRRTLIRQSAIAWPIIPGLIRIVRLAASFRFPELTIELLAQFRFWRARRRVAASGIFDAPFYQAQFETAPADPISHYLRTAAEEGRWPHPLFDSEWYLAQNADVKASGLNPLLHYIMTWQTEGRRTNPYFDPRWYLTANPDARGSGLDPLSHYLRIGAAEGADPSPDFATRWYGEQNADDLPKGTNPLVHFLHHGRHQGLAPCLRSFRFVHGRPVEEAQLFGPDRLPALGNEIALFVTHSLDGRLKPHLRTYLSALHAEGISVILIVAADRPLQSTEPWLSSLVTCVFVRQNIGYDFAAWSHLLRRHRELGNAEILYLLNDSLIGPVDQAAFGDVIRRIRLSGADIVGLTENRERGWHVQSYFLAIKRAALVSVAFHEFMLDVVSFADKMDVIDTFEVKMASRLQAAGLTVEVLFPTNALHNPTLHDWKGLLTRGFPFIKVMAIRDTIQGVDKNGWEAALSAKGYDVSLVHALLQTWLQPIVDADTPSEALLSDHTDIESASAPRIGYFGPLNYDNGLGFAARGYVSALMQRRLQLGVYSIHRPFNAYRRMVPSVDFADFDGDCDIAIIHLNPDAWGTLLNERQLQLIAAARSRIGLFVWESRTIPDYLIKGFHQVDRIWAPSRFCGESYAAVTDKPIDIVPHVVEPVSMSASDRSMAQMAARLGLAGSDRLILYVFDASSYVARKNPQGLIRAFAKSGLAREGWKLLLKTKNLRQSSPDWLELQQLLVYSDNVVLIDQNMSTTEIGVLLDLAEIYASSHCCEGFGLTIAEALARGKRVVATNYGGSCDFLTEETGFPVEFQEFRLSSDIGPYRAGTIWAAVDEDHFAFCLASAARLSRSKQRELAGAARAMVRDTLSAKAVASRMNASLMRAWSEPPTIYAI
;
A
#
# COMPACT_ATOMS: atom_id res chain seq x y z
N MET A 1 10.30 -65.48 -14.36
CA MET A 1 9.61 -66.39 -15.29
C MET A 1 8.14 -66.44 -14.92
N ARG A 2 7.28 -66.37 -15.96
CA ARG A 2 5.81 -66.23 -15.98
C ARG A 2 5.01 -66.99 -14.91
N ARG A 3 3.97 -66.35 -14.37
CA ARG A 3 2.57 -66.84 -14.42
C ARG A 3 1.58 -65.67 -14.36
N ARG A 4 1.12 -65.27 -15.55
CA ARG A 4 -0.21 -64.67 -15.79
C ARG A 4 -1.24 -65.79 -15.68
N THR A 5 -2.30 -65.59 -14.89
CA THR A 5 -3.64 -66.17 -15.09
C THR A 5 -4.61 -65.29 -14.29
N LEU A 6 -5.29 -64.36 -14.95
CA LEU A 6 -6.71 -64.49 -15.33
C LEU A 6 -7.65 -64.51 -14.12
N ILE A 7 -8.20 -63.35 -13.77
CA ILE A 7 -9.65 -63.26 -13.56
C ILE A 7 -10.17 -62.20 -14.53
N ARG A 8 -11.08 -62.68 -15.37
CA ARG A 8 -11.77 -61.99 -16.44
C ARG A 8 -12.70 -60.91 -15.88
N GLN A 9 -12.94 -59.92 -16.74
CA GLN A 9 -14.19 -59.17 -16.86
C GLN A 9 -15.40 -59.97 -16.33
N SER A 10 -16.03 -59.43 -15.30
CA SER A 10 -17.47 -59.53 -15.12
C SER A 10 -17.99 -58.12 -14.98
N ALA A 11 -18.62 -57.64 -16.05
CA ALA A 11 -19.53 -56.51 -15.98
C ALA A 11 -20.61 -56.85 -14.95
N ILE A 12 -20.56 -56.22 -13.79
CA ILE A 12 -21.72 -56.12 -12.91
C ILE A 12 -21.92 -54.64 -12.65
N ALA A 13 -22.86 -54.06 -13.41
CA ALA A 13 -23.48 -52.79 -13.06
C ALA A 13 -24.21 -53.01 -11.72
N TRP A 14 -23.60 -52.59 -10.62
CA TRP A 14 -24.30 -52.52 -9.34
C TRP A 14 -25.01 -51.15 -9.25
N PRO A 15 -26.34 -51.11 -9.11
CA PRO A 15 -27.02 -49.87 -8.82
C PRO A 15 -26.63 -49.42 -7.42
N ILE A 16 -26.51 -48.10 -7.28
CA ILE A 16 -26.35 -47.29 -6.06
C ILE A 16 -26.95 -47.96 -4.81
N ILE A 17 -26.16 -48.16 -3.73
CA ILE A 17 -26.70 -48.64 -2.44
C ILE A 17 -26.25 -47.77 -1.25
N PRO A 18 -27.18 -47.11 -0.52
CA PRO A 18 -27.00 -46.70 0.87
C PRO A 18 -26.94 -47.96 1.76
N GLY A 19 -25.75 -48.55 1.89
CA GLY A 19 -25.55 -49.80 2.65
C GLY A 19 -24.09 -50.20 2.86
N LEU A 20 -23.16 -49.59 2.12
CA LEU A 20 -21.73 -49.92 2.14
C LEU A 20 -21.08 -49.77 3.53
N ILE A 21 -21.54 -48.84 4.38
CA ILE A 21 -21.02 -48.67 5.75
C ILE A 21 -21.31 -49.91 6.62
N ARG A 22 -22.46 -50.56 6.41
CA ARG A 22 -22.82 -51.81 7.10
C ARG A 22 -21.95 -52.97 6.62
N ILE A 23 -21.67 -53.03 5.32
CA ILE A 23 -20.85 -54.08 4.68
C ILE A 23 -19.36 -53.93 5.05
N VAL A 24 -18.82 -52.71 5.08
CA VAL A 24 -17.43 -52.43 5.52
C VAL A 24 -17.26 -52.74 7.01
N ARG A 25 -18.25 -52.45 7.85
CA ARG A 25 -18.25 -52.86 9.27
C ARG A 25 -18.31 -54.37 9.43
N LEU A 26 -19.14 -55.07 8.64
CA LEU A 26 -19.22 -56.54 8.64
C LEU A 26 -17.94 -57.20 8.11
N ALA A 27 -17.35 -56.70 7.02
CA ALA A 27 -16.12 -57.24 6.44
C ALA A 27 -14.89 -57.04 7.36
N ALA A 28 -14.82 -55.90 8.06
CA ALA A 28 -13.81 -55.65 9.09
C ALA A 28 -13.93 -56.61 10.30
N SER A 29 -15.14 -57.11 10.58
CA SER A 29 -15.39 -58.11 11.64
C SER A 29 -15.00 -59.53 11.25
N PHE A 30 -14.80 -59.85 9.96
CA PHE A 30 -14.57 -61.23 9.47
C PHE A 30 -13.16 -61.50 8.88
N ARG A 31 -12.16 -60.65 9.15
CA ARG A 31 -10.73 -60.86 8.76
C ARG A 31 -10.48 -61.10 7.25
N PHE A 32 -11.07 -60.29 6.37
CA PHE A 32 -10.69 -60.22 4.94
C PHE A 32 -10.01 -58.87 4.61
N PRO A 33 -8.69 -58.70 4.86
CA PRO A 33 -8.02 -57.42 4.71
C PRO A 33 -7.99 -56.90 3.27
N GLU A 34 -7.84 -57.78 2.27
CA GLU A 34 -7.81 -57.39 0.84
C GLU A 34 -9.17 -56.84 0.36
N LEU A 35 -10.27 -57.52 0.71
CA LEU A 35 -11.63 -57.08 0.38
C LEU A 35 -11.99 -55.74 1.06
N THR A 36 -11.47 -55.52 2.27
CA THR A 36 -11.70 -54.28 3.03
C THR A 36 -10.94 -53.09 2.44
N ILE A 37 -9.70 -53.30 1.99
CA ILE A 37 -8.90 -52.28 1.30
C ILE A 37 -9.56 -51.90 -0.04
N GLU A 38 -10.03 -52.87 -0.81
CA GLU A 38 -10.67 -52.63 -2.10
C GLU A 38 -12.01 -51.89 -1.96
N LEU A 39 -12.85 -52.28 -0.99
CA LEU A 39 -14.11 -51.57 -0.68
C LEU A 39 -13.86 -50.14 -0.18
N LEU A 40 -12.83 -49.90 0.63
CA LEU A 40 -12.45 -48.56 1.09
C LEU A 40 -11.91 -47.69 -0.05
N ALA A 41 -11.13 -48.27 -0.98
CA ALA A 41 -10.66 -47.58 -2.17
C ALA A 41 -11.81 -47.18 -3.10
N GLN A 42 -12.78 -48.07 -3.33
CA GLN A 42 -13.99 -47.78 -4.10
C GLN A 42 -14.86 -46.70 -3.44
N PHE A 43 -15.01 -46.74 -2.11
CA PHE A 43 -15.76 -45.72 -1.37
C PHE A 43 -15.08 -44.34 -1.42
N ARG A 44 -13.74 -44.29 -1.27
CA ARG A 44 -12.94 -43.06 -1.42
C ARG A 44 -13.09 -42.48 -2.84
N PHE A 45 -13.00 -43.33 -3.86
CA PHE A 45 -13.16 -42.93 -5.25
C PHE A 45 -14.57 -42.39 -5.53
N TRP A 46 -15.62 -43.04 -5.02
CA TRP A 46 -17.00 -42.56 -5.15
C TRP A 46 -17.20 -41.17 -4.50
N ARG A 47 -16.65 -40.94 -3.30
CA ARG A 47 -16.71 -39.62 -2.65
C ARG A 47 -15.96 -38.56 -3.45
N ALA A 48 -14.78 -38.89 -3.99
CA ALA A 48 -14.00 -37.99 -4.83
C ALA A 48 -14.77 -37.57 -6.08
N ARG A 49 -15.34 -38.55 -6.82
CA ARG A 49 -16.17 -38.31 -8.00
C ARG A 49 -17.37 -37.42 -7.69
N ARG A 50 -18.06 -37.67 -6.59
CA ARG A 50 -19.20 -36.86 -6.15
C ARG A 50 -18.79 -35.43 -5.80
N ARG A 51 -17.62 -35.23 -5.18
CA ARG A 51 -17.11 -33.88 -4.85
C ARG A 51 -16.75 -33.08 -6.10
N VAL A 52 -16.03 -33.70 -7.04
CA VAL A 52 -15.70 -33.06 -8.32
C VAL A 52 -16.98 -32.69 -9.08
N ALA A 53 -17.92 -33.61 -9.20
CA ALA A 53 -19.21 -33.34 -9.87
C ALA A 53 -20.01 -32.23 -9.18
N ALA A 54 -20.04 -32.20 -7.84
CA ALA A 54 -20.78 -31.19 -7.08
C ALA A 54 -20.11 -29.81 -7.07
N SER A 55 -18.81 -29.71 -7.36
CA SER A 55 -18.10 -28.43 -7.38
C SER A 55 -18.59 -27.51 -8.51
N GLY A 56 -18.98 -28.08 -9.66
CA GLY A 56 -19.30 -27.30 -10.86
C GLY A 56 -18.08 -26.78 -11.62
N ILE A 57 -16.85 -27.13 -11.19
CA ILE A 57 -15.61 -26.74 -11.88
C ILE A 57 -15.35 -27.64 -13.09
N PHE A 58 -15.75 -28.92 -13.04
CA PHE A 58 -15.43 -29.87 -14.11
C PHE A 58 -16.31 -29.66 -15.35
N ASP A 59 -15.71 -29.26 -16.47
CA ASP A 59 -16.36 -29.09 -17.77
C ASP A 59 -16.18 -30.36 -18.62
N ALA A 60 -17.23 -31.19 -18.66
CA ALA A 60 -17.20 -32.46 -19.39
C ALA A 60 -17.05 -32.28 -20.92
N PRO A 61 -17.80 -31.39 -21.60
CA PRO A 61 -17.57 -31.06 -23.00
C PRO A 61 -16.12 -30.64 -23.30
N PHE A 62 -15.56 -29.70 -22.52
CA PHE A 62 -14.18 -29.25 -22.70
C PHE A 62 -13.17 -30.37 -22.47
N TYR A 63 -13.38 -31.20 -21.45
CA TYR A 63 -12.50 -32.33 -21.15
C TYR A 63 -12.53 -33.38 -22.27
N GLN A 64 -13.72 -33.73 -22.76
CA GLN A 64 -13.90 -34.71 -23.83
C GLN A 64 -13.32 -34.25 -25.17
N ALA A 65 -13.37 -32.95 -25.47
CA ALA A 65 -12.80 -32.36 -26.68
C ALA A 65 -11.27 -32.51 -26.78
N GLN A 66 -10.58 -32.84 -25.68
CA GLN A 66 -9.14 -33.08 -25.66
C GLN A 66 -8.75 -34.48 -26.15
N PHE A 67 -9.72 -35.34 -26.51
CA PHE A 67 -9.51 -36.72 -26.94
C PHE A 67 -10.04 -36.95 -28.36
N GLU A 68 -9.32 -37.76 -29.14
CA GLU A 68 -9.82 -38.28 -30.42
C GLU A 68 -11.01 -39.24 -30.21
N THR A 69 -10.98 -40.03 -29.12
CA THR A 69 -12.09 -40.88 -28.68
C THR A 69 -12.50 -40.50 -27.26
N ALA A 70 -13.66 -39.86 -27.13
CA ALA A 70 -14.11 -39.31 -25.86
C ALA A 70 -14.39 -40.39 -24.78
N PRO A 71 -13.94 -40.21 -23.53
CA PRO A 71 -14.25 -41.13 -22.45
C PRO A 71 -15.74 -41.09 -22.09
N ALA A 72 -16.33 -42.27 -21.88
CA ALA A 72 -17.74 -42.42 -21.52
C ALA A 72 -18.10 -41.85 -20.13
N ASP A 73 -17.17 -41.90 -19.16
CA ASP A 73 -17.29 -41.21 -17.86
C ASP A 73 -16.08 -40.29 -17.66
N PRO A 74 -16.16 -39.01 -18.06
CA PRO A 74 -15.02 -38.09 -18.08
C PRO A 74 -14.52 -37.74 -16.68
N ILE A 75 -15.38 -37.66 -15.67
CA ILE A 75 -14.96 -37.39 -14.28
C ILE A 75 -14.20 -38.58 -13.71
N SER A 76 -14.71 -39.80 -13.94
CA SER A 76 -14.01 -41.02 -13.50
C SER A 76 -12.69 -41.20 -14.23
N HIS A 77 -12.64 -40.85 -15.52
CA HIS A 77 -11.42 -40.86 -16.31
C HIS A 77 -10.39 -39.89 -15.71
N TYR A 78 -10.77 -38.62 -15.53
CA TYR A 78 -9.91 -37.59 -14.95
C TYR A 78 -9.37 -37.96 -13.58
N LEU A 79 -10.21 -38.49 -12.67
CA LEU A 79 -9.77 -38.88 -11.34
C LEU A 79 -8.75 -40.04 -11.33
N ARG A 80 -8.69 -40.84 -12.41
CA ARG A 80 -7.78 -41.98 -12.52
C ARG A 80 -6.49 -41.66 -13.26
N THR A 81 -6.52 -40.77 -14.26
CA THR A 81 -5.39 -40.55 -15.18
C THR A 81 -4.75 -39.16 -15.09
N ALA A 82 -5.42 -38.17 -14.48
CA ALA A 82 -5.01 -36.77 -14.63
C ALA A 82 -3.68 -36.38 -13.97
N ALA A 83 -3.20 -37.12 -12.96
CA ALA A 83 -1.90 -36.86 -12.37
C ALA A 83 -0.73 -37.18 -13.33
N GLU A 84 -0.96 -38.02 -14.35
CA GLU A 84 0.06 -38.49 -15.28
C GLU A 84 -0.03 -37.81 -16.66
N GLU A 85 -1.22 -37.38 -17.10
CA GLU A 85 -1.45 -36.88 -18.46
C GLU A 85 -1.58 -35.34 -18.59
N GLY A 86 -1.52 -34.59 -17.48
CA GLY A 86 -1.51 -33.11 -17.49
C GLY A 86 -2.79 -32.43 -18.00
N ARG A 87 -3.86 -33.18 -18.27
CA ARG A 87 -5.10 -32.69 -18.92
C ARG A 87 -5.90 -31.71 -18.06
N TRP A 88 -6.56 -30.76 -18.70
CA TRP A 88 -7.29 -29.69 -18.00
C TRP A 88 -8.76 -30.07 -17.79
N PRO A 89 -9.28 -30.09 -16.55
CA PRO A 89 -10.70 -30.36 -16.29
C PRO A 89 -11.60 -29.15 -16.61
N HIS A 90 -11.01 -27.97 -16.82
CA HIS A 90 -11.70 -26.71 -17.12
C HIS A 90 -10.72 -25.72 -17.77
N PRO A 91 -11.16 -24.80 -18.66
CA PRO A 91 -10.32 -23.71 -19.19
C PRO A 91 -9.58 -22.85 -18.17
N LEU A 92 -10.10 -22.78 -16.93
CA LEU A 92 -9.54 -21.99 -15.82
C LEU A 92 -8.77 -22.84 -14.79
N PHE A 93 -8.60 -24.13 -15.05
CA PHE A 93 -7.84 -25.04 -14.19
C PHE A 93 -6.78 -25.78 -15.01
N ASP A 94 -5.56 -25.26 -14.96
CA ASP A 94 -4.40 -25.84 -15.64
C ASP A 94 -3.76 -26.87 -14.71
N SER A 95 -4.01 -28.16 -14.97
CA SER A 95 -3.52 -29.25 -14.10
C SER A 95 -1.99 -29.38 -14.14
N GLU A 96 -1.37 -29.13 -15.29
CA GLU A 96 0.08 -29.20 -15.43
C GLU A 96 0.76 -28.06 -14.68
N TRP A 97 0.28 -26.83 -14.88
CA TRP A 97 0.79 -25.67 -14.15
C TRP A 97 0.55 -25.80 -12.65
N TYR A 98 -0.65 -26.27 -12.24
CA TYR A 98 -0.95 -26.50 -10.83
C TYR A 98 0.04 -27.47 -10.19
N LEU A 99 0.36 -28.59 -10.83
CA LEU A 99 1.34 -29.55 -10.30
C LEU A 99 2.77 -29.02 -10.35
N ALA A 100 3.12 -28.19 -11.35
CA ALA A 100 4.42 -27.55 -11.44
C ALA A 100 4.66 -26.53 -10.32
N GLN A 101 3.63 -25.78 -9.93
CA GLN A 101 3.71 -24.81 -8.81
C GLN A 101 3.65 -25.48 -7.42
N ASN A 102 3.19 -26.73 -7.34
CA ASN A 102 2.85 -27.41 -6.09
C ASN A 102 3.56 -28.78 -6.01
N ALA A 103 4.88 -28.74 -5.80
CA ALA A 103 5.74 -29.92 -5.77
C ALA A 103 5.35 -30.94 -4.68
N ASP A 104 4.79 -30.48 -3.57
CA ASP A 104 4.26 -31.31 -2.49
C ASP A 104 3.02 -32.11 -2.94
N VAL A 105 2.11 -31.48 -3.68
CA VAL A 105 0.94 -32.14 -4.26
C VAL A 105 1.39 -33.17 -5.30
N LYS A 106 2.35 -32.80 -6.15
CA LYS A 106 2.94 -33.71 -7.14
C LYS A 106 3.60 -34.93 -6.47
N ALA A 107 4.37 -34.73 -5.41
CA ALA A 107 5.01 -35.82 -4.66
C ALA A 107 4.00 -36.73 -3.94
N SER A 108 2.85 -36.18 -3.52
CA SER A 108 1.79 -36.95 -2.85
C SER A 108 0.97 -37.86 -3.77
N GLY A 109 1.04 -37.65 -5.09
CA GLY A 109 0.21 -38.36 -6.07
C GLY A 109 -1.28 -38.02 -6.01
N LEU A 110 -1.68 -36.96 -5.29
CA LEU A 110 -3.07 -36.53 -5.22
C LEU A 110 -3.52 -35.91 -6.55
N ASN A 111 -4.79 -36.16 -6.92
CA ASN A 111 -5.40 -35.51 -8.08
C ASN A 111 -5.49 -33.99 -7.84
N PRO A 112 -5.03 -33.14 -8.77
CA PRO A 112 -4.85 -31.70 -8.53
C PRO A 112 -6.16 -30.94 -8.32
N LEU A 113 -7.21 -31.22 -9.11
CA LEU A 113 -8.52 -30.60 -8.91
C LEU A 113 -9.17 -31.06 -7.60
N LEU A 114 -9.07 -32.34 -7.28
CA LEU A 114 -9.59 -32.86 -6.02
C LEU A 114 -8.87 -32.24 -4.83
N HIS A 115 -7.55 -32.10 -4.90
CA HIS A 115 -6.75 -31.40 -3.90
C HIS A 115 -7.27 -29.97 -3.71
N TYR A 116 -7.36 -29.18 -4.79
CA TYR A 116 -7.89 -27.82 -4.75
C TYR A 116 -9.26 -27.73 -4.07
N ILE A 117 -10.23 -28.56 -4.50
CA ILE A 117 -11.60 -28.58 -3.92
C ILE A 117 -11.59 -28.90 -2.43
N MET A 118 -10.63 -29.69 -1.95
CA MET A 118 -10.55 -30.09 -0.54
C MET A 118 -9.81 -29.10 0.34
N THR A 119 -8.89 -28.30 -0.20
CA THR A 119 -7.98 -27.46 0.59
C THR A 119 -8.09 -25.96 0.32
N TRP A 120 -8.97 -25.52 -0.58
CA TRP A 120 -9.10 -24.09 -0.93
C TRP A 120 -9.30 -23.16 0.28
N GLN A 121 -9.98 -23.63 1.33
CA GLN A 121 -10.26 -22.84 2.55
C GLN A 121 -9.01 -22.52 3.37
N THR A 122 -8.01 -23.40 3.33
CA THR A 122 -6.77 -23.29 4.12
C THR A 122 -5.60 -22.84 3.26
N GLU A 123 -5.57 -23.25 1.98
CA GLU A 123 -4.39 -23.11 1.14
C GLU A 123 -4.54 -22.07 0.02
N GLY A 124 -5.73 -21.88 -0.55
CA GLY A 124 -5.99 -20.86 -1.57
C GLY A 124 -5.01 -20.86 -2.77
N ARG A 125 -4.56 -22.03 -3.22
CA ARG A 125 -3.56 -22.16 -4.31
C ARG A 125 -4.14 -21.74 -5.66
N ARG A 126 -3.38 -20.97 -6.44
CA ARG A 126 -3.75 -20.54 -7.80
C ARG A 126 -4.06 -21.73 -8.71
N THR A 127 -5.02 -21.58 -9.61
CA THR A 127 -5.43 -22.63 -10.56
C THR A 127 -4.88 -22.40 -11.97
N ASN A 128 -4.43 -21.18 -12.25
CA ASN A 128 -3.70 -20.75 -13.43
C ASN A 128 -2.96 -19.43 -13.10
N PRO A 129 -2.11 -18.88 -13.98
CA PRO A 129 -1.35 -17.65 -13.70
C PRO A 129 -2.20 -16.41 -13.39
N TYR A 130 -3.44 -16.35 -13.88
CA TYR A 130 -4.31 -15.16 -13.87
C TYR A 130 -5.53 -15.30 -12.95
N PHE A 131 -5.68 -16.42 -12.25
CA PHE A 131 -6.70 -16.63 -11.21
C PHE A 131 -6.02 -16.85 -9.86
N ASP A 132 -6.19 -15.89 -8.95
CA ASP A 132 -5.65 -15.95 -7.59
C ASP A 132 -6.78 -16.08 -6.57
N PRO A 133 -7.06 -17.29 -6.05
CA PRO A 133 -8.16 -17.52 -5.12
C PRO A 133 -8.06 -16.71 -3.83
N ARG A 134 -6.84 -16.44 -3.33
CA ARG A 134 -6.66 -15.67 -2.10
C ARG A 134 -7.00 -14.21 -2.35
N TRP A 135 -6.46 -13.65 -3.43
CA TRP A 135 -6.76 -12.28 -3.83
C TRP A 135 -8.23 -12.11 -4.18
N TYR A 136 -8.80 -13.04 -4.94
CA TYR A 136 -10.21 -13.03 -5.36
C TYR A 136 -11.16 -13.00 -4.17
N LEU A 137 -10.92 -13.84 -3.14
CA LEU A 137 -11.72 -13.83 -1.90
C LEU A 137 -11.51 -12.57 -1.06
N THR A 138 -10.35 -11.92 -1.17
CA THR A 138 -10.10 -10.62 -0.51
C THR A 138 -10.86 -9.50 -1.22
N ALA A 139 -10.86 -9.52 -2.56
CA ALA A 139 -11.54 -8.51 -3.38
C ALA A 139 -13.07 -8.69 -3.41
N ASN A 140 -13.57 -9.92 -3.22
CA ASN A 140 -15.00 -10.28 -3.28
C ASN A 140 -15.43 -11.00 -1.98
N PRO A 141 -15.71 -10.27 -0.88
CA PRO A 141 -16.04 -10.87 0.41
C PRO A 141 -17.34 -11.68 0.43
N ASP A 142 -18.28 -11.35 -0.45
CA ASP A 142 -19.53 -12.08 -0.72
C ASP A 142 -19.25 -13.52 -1.20
N ALA A 143 -18.20 -13.70 -2.00
CA ALA A 143 -17.74 -15.02 -2.43
C ALA A 143 -17.42 -15.92 -1.23
N ARG A 144 -16.86 -15.34 -0.16
CA ARG A 144 -16.50 -16.07 1.07
C ARG A 144 -17.72 -16.55 1.85
N GLY A 145 -18.85 -15.82 1.77
CA GLY A 145 -20.11 -16.17 2.43
C GLY A 145 -20.98 -17.16 1.64
N SER A 146 -20.69 -17.37 0.35
CA SER A 146 -21.49 -18.20 -0.55
C SER A 146 -21.41 -19.72 -0.29
N GLY A 147 -20.38 -20.17 0.44
CA GLY A 147 -20.06 -21.60 0.63
C GLY A 147 -19.50 -22.29 -0.62
N LEU A 148 -19.32 -21.57 -1.73
CA LEU A 148 -18.64 -22.04 -2.94
C LEU A 148 -17.13 -21.84 -2.81
N ASP A 149 -16.35 -22.68 -3.49
CA ASP A 149 -14.93 -22.39 -3.67
C ASP A 149 -14.73 -21.17 -4.60
N PRO A 150 -13.56 -20.50 -4.54
CA PRO A 150 -13.35 -19.22 -5.21
C PRO A 150 -13.49 -19.30 -6.73
N LEU A 151 -13.00 -20.39 -7.34
CA LEU A 151 -13.09 -20.59 -8.77
C LEU A 151 -14.54 -20.82 -9.20
N SER A 152 -15.28 -21.65 -8.47
CA SER A 152 -16.72 -21.86 -8.69
C SER A 152 -17.54 -20.58 -8.54
N HIS A 153 -17.21 -19.74 -7.56
CA HIS A 153 -17.87 -18.44 -7.40
C HIS A 153 -17.59 -17.51 -8.59
N TYR A 154 -16.32 -17.39 -8.98
CA TYR A 154 -15.95 -16.56 -10.13
C TYR A 154 -16.64 -16.98 -11.41
N LEU A 155 -16.70 -18.29 -11.68
CA LEU A 155 -17.35 -18.85 -12.86
C LEU A 155 -18.86 -18.56 -12.91
N ARG A 156 -19.54 -18.62 -11.77
CA ARG A 156 -21.01 -18.54 -11.70
C ARG A 156 -21.54 -17.13 -11.51
N ILE A 157 -20.78 -16.28 -10.83
CA ILE A 157 -21.22 -14.97 -10.33
C ILE A 157 -20.19 -13.92 -10.71
N GLY A 158 -18.96 -14.08 -10.21
CA GLY A 158 -17.94 -13.02 -10.25
C GLY A 158 -17.67 -12.44 -11.63
N ALA A 159 -17.44 -13.30 -12.63
CA ALA A 159 -17.13 -12.81 -13.98
C ALA A 159 -18.28 -12.00 -14.60
N ALA A 160 -19.53 -12.40 -14.36
CA ALA A 160 -20.71 -11.69 -14.86
C ALA A 160 -20.92 -10.34 -14.17
N GLU A 161 -20.52 -10.22 -12.90
CA GLU A 161 -20.54 -8.97 -12.14
C GLU A 161 -19.30 -8.09 -12.42
N GLY A 162 -18.37 -8.59 -13.24
CA GLY A 162 -17.12 -7.92 -13.57
C GLY A 162 -16.12 -7.89 -12.42
N ALA A 163 -16.20 -8.84 -11.48
CA ALA A 163 -15.18 -9.04 -10.47
C ALA A 163 -13.86 -9.43 -11.13
N ASP A 164 -12.75 -8.87 -10.67
CA ASP A 164 -11.43 -9.24 -11.18
C ASP A 164 -10.99 -10.58 -10.56
N PRO A 165 -10.32 -11.49 -11.29
CA PRO A 165 -9.84 -12.78 -10.79
C PRO A 165 -8.45 -12.72 -10.13
N SER A 166 -7.66 -11.68 -10.44
CA SER A 166 -6.33 -11.44 -9.88
C SER A 166 -5.90 -9.98 -10.16
N PRO A 167 -4.80 -9.49 -9.55
CA PRO A 167 -4.20 -8.20 -9.95
C PRO A 167 -3.70 -8.17 -11.39
N ASP A 168 -3.54 -9.35 -12.00
CA ASP A 168 -2.89 -9.53 -13.30
C ASP A 168 -3.92 -9.61 -14.45
N PHE A 169 -5.23 -9.52 -14.14
CA PHE A 169 -6.31 -9.53 -15.12
C PHE A 169 -7.51 -8.70 -14.63
N ALA A 170 -7.99 -7.77 -15.46
CA ALA A 170 -9.10 -6.89 -15.12
C ALA A 170 -10.34 -7.24 -15.97
N THR A 171 -11.35 -7.86 -15.37
CA THR A 171 -12.51 -8.47 -16.07
C THR A 171 -13.32 -7.43 -16.84
N ARG A 172 -13.70 -6.31 -16.20
CA ARG A 172 -14.47 -5.26 -16.87
C ARG A 172 -13.66 -4.58 -17.95
N TRP A 173 -12.44 -4.17 -17.60
CA TRP A 173 -11.56 -3.48 -18.53
C TRP A 173 -11.25 -4.33 -19.76
N TYR A 174 -10.93 -5.62 -19.59
CA TYR A 174 -10.68 -6.52 -20.71
C TYR A 174 -11.93 -6.70 -21.59
N GLY A 175 -13.11 -6.82 -20.97
CA GLY A 175 -14.38 -6.92 -21.70
C GLY A 175 -14.72 -5.66 -22.50
N GLU A 176 -14.47 -4.48 -21.93
CA GLU A 176 -14.69 -3.19 -22.60
C GLU A 176 -13.71 -2.97 -23.75
N GLN A 177 -12.42 -3.27 -23.56
CA GLN A 177 -11.39 -3.07 -24.58
C GLN A 177 -11.53 -4.01 -25.78
N ASN A 178 -12.10 -5.19 -25.58
CA ASN A 178 -12.22 -6.21 -26.61
C ASN A 178 -13.69 -6.50 -26.94
N ALA A 179 -14.56 -5.50 -26.79
CA ALA A 179 -16.01 -5.66 -26.92
C ALA A 179 -16.44 -6.17 -28.30
N ASP A 180 -15.71 -5.80 -29.36
CA ASP A 180 -16.01 -6.22 -30.74
C ASP A 180 -15.67 -7.69 -31.00
N ASP A 181 -14.67 -8.24 -30.30
CA ASP A 181 -14.16 -9.60 -30.50
C ASP A 181 -14.60 -10.60 -29.42
N LEU A 182 -15.17 -10.13 -28.30
CA LEU A 182 -15.61 -10.98 -27.19
C LEU A 182 -17.07 -11.45 -27.38
N PRO A 183 -17.33 -12.76 -27.63
CA PRO A 183 -18.69 -13.23 -27.86
C PRO A 183 -19.57 -13.07 -26.61
N LYS A 184 -20.81 -12.64 -26.81
CA LYS A 184 -21.76 -12.36 -25.73
C LYS A 184 -21.94 -13.56 -24.79
N GLY A 185 -21.78 -13.33 -23.48
CA GLY A 185 -21.90 -14.36 -22.44
C GLY A 185 -20.63 -15.18 -22.20
N THR A 186 -19.55 -14.92 -22.95
CA THR A 186 -18.25 -15.56 -22.72
C THR A 186 -17.57 -14.94 -21.50
N ASN A 187 -17.00 -15.78 -20.63
CA ASN A 187 -16.18 -15.30 -19.52
C ASN A 187 -14.91 -14.60 -20.05
N PRO A 188 -14.65 -13.33 -19.68
CA PRO A 188 -13.50 -12.56 -20.20
C PRO A 188 -12.13 -13.24 -20.00
N LEU A 189 -11.91 -13.89 -18.84
CA LEU A 189 -10.67 -14.59 -18.55
C LEU A 189 -10.53 -15.86 -19.40
N VAL A 190 -11.63 -16.58 -19.66
CA VAL A 190 -11.63 -17.74 -20.56
C VAL A 190 -11.25 -17.31 -21.98
N HIS A 191 -11.86 -16.23 -22.49
CA HIS A 191 -11.51 -15.67 -23.80
C HIS A 191 -10.03 -15.29 -23.89
N PHE A 192 -9.51 -14.61 -22.87
CA PHE A 192 -8.10 -14.23 -22.83
C PHE A 192 -7.15 -15.44 -22.85
N LEU A 193 -7.39 -16.46 -22.03
CA LEU A 193 -6.53 -17.64 -21.96
C LEU A 193 -6.50 -18.44 -23.27
N HIS A 194 -7.60 -18.47 -24.02
CA HIS A 194 -7.71 -19.23 -25.28
C HIS A 194 -7.32 -18.44 -26.53
N HIS A 195 -7.62 -17.15 -26.58
CA HIS A 195 -7.44 -16.33 -27.78
C HIS A 195 -6.54 -15.13 -27.52
N GLY A 196 -6.91 -14.29 -26.55
CA GLY A 196 -6.26 -12.99 -26.36
C GLY A 196 -4.78 -13.07 -26.03
N ARG A 197 -4.36 -14.07 -25.24
CA ARG A 197 -2.94 -14.29 -24.93
C ARG A 197 -2.10 -14.58 -26.18
N HIS A 198 -2.64 -15.35 -27.14
CA HIS A 198 -1.95 -15.67 -28.39
C HIS A 198 -1.97 -14.49 -29.38
N GLN A 199 -2.98 -13.62 -29.29
CA GLN A 199 -3.11 -12.41 -30.10
C GLN A 199 -2.33 -11.21 -29.52
N GLY A 200 -1.72 -11.35 -28.34
CA GLY A 200 -0.98 -10.26 -27.68
C GLY A 200 -1.87 -9.22 -27.00
N LEU A 201 -3.15 -9.52 -26.77
CA LEU A 201 -4.07 -8.63 -26.07
C LEU A 201 -3.61 -8.42 -24.62
N ALA A 202 -3.71 -7.20 -24.12
CA ALA A 202 -3.37 -6.91 -22.74
C ALA A 202 -4.47 -7.45 -21.79
N PRO A 203 -4.13 -8.11 -20.67
CA PRO A 203 -5.11 -8.62 -19.70
C PRO A 203 -5.63 -7.57 -18.72
N CYS A 204 -4.92 -6.46 -18.55
CA CYS A 204 -5.29 -5.37 -17.66
C CYS A 204 -4.60 -4.07 -18.09
N LEU A 205 -5.05 -2.93 -17.53
CA LEU A 205 -4.47 -1.62 -17.82
C LEU A 205 -2.96 -1.56 -17.56
N ARG A 206 -2.47 -2.26 -16.53
CA ARG A 206 -1.03 -2.30 -16.23
C ARG A 206 -0.25 -2.91 -17.40
N SER A 207 -0.70 -4.06 -17.92
CA SER A 207 -0.08 -4.65 -19.13
C SER A 207 -0.27 -3.78 -20.37
N PHE A 208 -1.41 -3.11 -20.53
CA PHE A 208 -1.62 -2.19 -21.65
C PHE A 208 -0.59 -1.06 -21.65
N ARG A 209 -0.29 -0.47 -20.48
CA ARG A 209 0.77 0.54 -20.34
C ARG A 209 2.15 -0.01 -20.70
N PHE A 210 2.47 -1.24 -20.30
CA PHE A 210 3.74 -1.87 -20.68
C PHE A 210 3.88 -2.07 -22.18
N VAL A 211 2.77 -2.31 -22.90
CA VAL A 211 2.78 -2.53 -24.35
C VAL A 211 2.75 -1.20 -25.12
N HIS A 212 2.03 -0.19 -24.64
CA HIS A 212 1.71 1.02 -25.41
C HIS A 212 2.25 2.35 -24.84
N GLY A 213 2.70 2.38 -23.58
CA GLY A 213 3.18 3.59 -22.91
C GLY A 213 4.68 3.57 -22.65
N ARG A 214 5.32 4.74 -22.69
CA ARG A 214 6.74 4.92 -22.34
C ARG A 214 6.88 5.58 -20.96
N PRO A 215 7.95 5.32 -20.19
CA PRO A 215 8.25 6.08 -18.97
C PRO A 215 8.25 7.60 -19.22
N VAL A 216 7.72 8.37 -18.27
CA VAL A 216 7.61 9.83 -18.42
C VAL A 216 8.97 10.53 -18.38
N GLU A 217 9.95 9.87 -17.78
CA GLU A 217 11.34 10.27 -17.59
C GLU A 217 12.20 10.12 -18.86
N GLU A 218 11.70 9.40 -19.89
CA GLU A 218 12.37 9.36 -21.19
C GLU A 218 12.34 10.73 -21.90
N ALA A 219 11.36 11.57 -21.56
CA ALA A 219 11.29 12.93 -22.07
C ALA A 219 12.36 13.79 -21.39
N GLN A 220 13.20 14.46 -22.17
CA GLN A 220 14.20 15.38 -21.62
C GLN A 220 13.52 16.51 -20.84
N LEU A 221 14.09 16.87 -19.70
CA LEU A 221 13.60 17.92 -18.81
C LEU A 221 14.77 18.81 -18.37
N PHE A 222 14.66 20.09 -18.69
CA PHE A 222 15.62 21.14 -18.35
C PHE A 222 14.97 22.10 -17.36
N GLY A 223 15.72 22.49 -16.33
CA GLY A 223 15.25 23.36 -15.26
C GLY A 223 16.15 23.23 -14.04
N PRO A 224 15.84 23.92 -12.94
CA PRO A 224 16.67 23.86 -11.73
C PRO A 224 16.58 22.48 -11.08
N ASP A 225 17.72 21.96 -10.59
CA ASP A 225 17.75 20.68 -9.87
C ASP A 225 17.03 20.75 -8.52
N ARG A 226 16.99 21.92 -7.90
CA ARG A 226 16.24 22.20 -6.66
C ARG A 226 15.25 23.33 -6.90
N LEU A 227 14.04 23.18 -6.41
CA LEU A 227 13.06 24.25 -6.49
C LEU A 227 13.44 25.40 -5.54
N PRO A 228 13.20 26.67 -5.96
CA PRO A 228 13.31 27.82 -5.06
C PRO A 228 12.29 27.73 -3.92
N ALA A 229 12.35 28.67 -2.97
CA ALA A 229 11.36 28.71 -1.89
C ALA A 229 9.93 28.92 -2.47
N LEU A 230 9.07 27.92 -2.27
CA LEU A 230 7.67 27.95 -2.70
C LEU A 230 6.75 28.34 -1.53
N GLY A 231 5.64 28.98 -1.87
CA GLY A 231 4.53 29.21 -0.94
C GLY A 231 3.75 27.93 -0.61
N ASN A 232 2.70 28.07 0.21
CA ASN A 232 1.85 26.94 0.60
C ASN A 232 0.93 26.47 -0.54
N GLU A 233 0.67 27.31 -1.53
CA GLU A 233 -0.16 27.01 -2.69
C GLU A 233 0.71 27.06 -3.95
N ILE A 234 0.72 25.98 -4.72
CA ILE A 234 1.64 25.79 -5.85
C ILE A 234 0.86 25.42 -7.09
N ALA A 235 1.14 26.05 -8.23
CA ALA A 235 0.58 25.69 -9.52
C ALA A 235 1.65 25.10 -10.44
N LEU A 236 1.41 23.87 -10.91
CA LEU A 236 2.11 23.27 -12.04
C LEU A 236 1.36 23.61 -13.32
N PHE A 237 1.85 24.63 -14.03
CA PHE A 237 1.20 25.14 -15.23
C PHE A 237 1.88 24.61 -16.48
N VAL A 238 1.18 23.80 -17.27
CA VAL A 238 1.71 23.27 -18.54
C VAL A 238 1.28 24.18 -19.69
N THR A 239 2.25 24.56 -20.52
CA THR A 239 1.99 25.20 -21.80
C THR A 239 2.76 24.51 -22.91
N HIS A 240 2.10 24.35 -24.05
CA HIS A 240 2.73 23.78 -25.24
C HIS A 240 3.28 24.89 -26.14
N SER A 241 4.54 24.76 -26.57
CA SER A 241 5.22 25.70 -27.46
C SER A 241 5.92 24.98 -28.61
N LEU A 242 5.43 25.19 -29.84
CA LEU A 242 5.98 24.55 -31.05
C LEU A 242 7.33 25.13 -31.49
N ASP A 243 7.53 26.44 -31.28
CA ASP A 243 8.64 27.23 -31.78
C ASP A 243 9.52 27.80 -30.64
N GLY A 244 9.25 27.42 -29.39
CA GLY A 244 9.91 27.97 -28.21
C GLY A 244 9.38 29.35 -27.79
N ARG A 245 8.28 29.86 -28.38
CA ARG A 245 7.61 31.09 -27.95
C ARG A 245 6.42 30.80 -27.04
N LEU A 246 6.26 31.64 -26.01
CA LEU A 246 5.11 31.55 -25.10
C LEU A 246 3.85 32.14 -25.74
N LYS A 247 2.70 31.52 -25.49
CA LYS A 247 1.42 31.98 -26.04
C LYS A 247 1.01 33.30 -25.36
N PRO A 248 0.55 34.32 -26.11
CA PRO A 248 0.28 35.66 -25.56
C PRO A 248 -0.74 35.71 -24.41
N HIS A 249 -1.77 34.87 -24.47
CA HIS A 249 -2.83 34.82 -23.46
C HIS A 249 -2.37 34.28 -22.09
N LEU A 250 -1.21 33.61 -22.00
CA LEU A 250 -0.67 33.07 -20.75
C LEU A 250 -0.44 34.16 -19.72
N ARG A 251 0.02 35.35 -20.16
CA ARG A 251 0.31 36.46 -19.26
C ARG A 251 -0.88 36.77 -18.36
N THR A 252 -2.09 36.79 -18.91
CA THR A 252 -3.31 37.10 -18.12
C THR A 252 -3.57 36.03 -17.07
N TYR A 253 -3.39 34.77 -17.42
CA TYR A 253 -3.63 33.65 -16.50
C TYR A 253 -2.57 33.61 -15.38
N LEU A 254 -1.31 33.74 -15.74
CA LEU A 254 -0.21 33.77 -14.78
C LEU A 254 -0.31 34.99 -13.85
N SER A 255 -0.73 36.15 -14.37
CA SER A 255 -0.99 37.35 -13.56
C SER A 255 -2.09 37.10 -12.52
N ALA A 256 -3.15 36.41 -12.92
CA ALA A 256 -4.28 36.13 -12.03
C ALA A 256 -3.91 35.15 -10.91
N LEU A 257 -3.13 34.10 -11.21
CA LEU A 257 -2.58 33.18 -10.21
C LEU A 257 -1.65 33.90 -9.23
N HIS A 258 -0.76 34.76 -9.74
CA HIS A 258 0.15 35.54 -8.93
C HIS A 258 -0.59 36.49 -7.98
N ALA A 259 -1.63 37.17 -8.47
CA ALA A 259 -2.46 38.07 -7.65
C ALA A 259 -3.18 37.34 -6.49
N GLU A 260 -3.43 36.03 -6.62
CA GLU A 260 -3.99 35.19 -5.56
C GLU A 260 -2.93 34.60 -4.61
N GLY A 261 -1.65 34.96 -4.79
CA GLY A 261 -0.54 34.50 -3.95
C GLY A 261 -0.10 33.05 -4.22
N ILE A 262 -0.42 32.50 -5.39
CA ILE A 262 -0.08 31.12 -5.77
C ILE A 262 1.31 31.11 -6.43
N SER A 263 2.23 30.28 -5.92
CA SER A 263 3.56 30.10 -6.54
C SER A 263 3.42 29.30 -7.82
N VAL A 264 3.88 29.86 -8.95
CA VAL A 264 3.73 29.20 -10.26
C VAL A 264 5.04 28.57 -10.72
N ILE A 265 4.99 27.29 -11.05
CA ILE A 265 6.02 26.57 -11.79
C ILE A 265 5.49 26.37 -13.21
N LEU A 266 6.14 27.01 -14.17
CA LEU A 266 5.76 26.92 -15.58
C LEU A 266 6.51 25.78 -16.26
N ILE A 267 5.79 24.84 -16.84
CA ILE A 267 6.32 23.72 -17.62
C ILE A 267 6.03 24.01 -19.10
N VAL A 268 7.08 24.33 -19.85
CA VAL A 268 7.00 24.56 -21.29
C VAL A 268 7.29 23.24 -22.00
N ALA A 269 6.25 22.62 -22.54
CA ALA A 269 6.38 21.46 -23.42
C ALA A 269 6.82 21.94 -24.81
N ALA A 270 8.10 21.74 -25.13
CA ALA A 270 8.72 22.19 -26.37
C ALA A 270 9.83 21.25 -26.82
N ASP A 271 9.97 21.08 -28.13
CA ASP A 271 11.08 20.34 -28.75
C ASP A 271 12.17 21.29 -29.30
N ARG A 272 12.07 22.60 -28.96
CA ARG A 272 12.97 23.66 -29.38
C ARG A 272 13.35 24.55 -28.20
N PRO A 273 14.51 25.23 -28.25
CA PRO A 273 14.89 26.18 -27.21
C PRO A 273 13.88 27.27 -26.97
N LEU A 274 13.66 27.60 -25.68
CA LEU A 274 12.78 28.70 -25.29
C LEU A 274 13.40 30.02 -25.78
N GLN A 275 12.71 30.70 -26.71
CA GLN A 275 13.15 31.97 -27.31
C GLN A 275 12.56 33.19 -26.61
N SER A 276 11.91 33.00 -25.46
CA SER A 276 11.10 34.04 -24.82
C SER A 276 11.94 35.12 -24.15
N THR A 277 11.94 36.34 -24.71
CA THR A 277 12.51 37.56 -24.10
C THR A 277 11.48 38.34 -23.27
N GLU A 278 10.39 37.69 -22.86
CA GLU A 278 9.24 38.33 -22.20
C GLU A 278 9.58 38.83 -20.79
N PRO A 279 9.64 40.16 -20.55
CA PRO A 279 10.08 40.71 -19.26
C PRO A 279 9.12 40.41 -18.10
N TRP A 280 7.87 40.06 -18.39
CA TRP A 280 6.87 39.74 -17.38
C TRP A 280 7.01 38.32 -16.82
N LEU A 281 7.80 37.44 -17.46
CA LEU A 281 7.89 36.04 -17.05
C LEU A 281 8.51 35.92 -15.65
N SER A 282 9.66 36.55 -15.44
CA SER A 282 10.41 36.50 -14.18
C SER A 282 9.67 37.12 -12.98
N SER A 283 8.68 37.98 -13.22
CA SER A 283 7.87 38.57 -12.14
C SER A 283 6.63 37.74 -11.79
N LEU A 284 6.19 36.84 -12.66
CA LEU A 284 4.95 36.08 -12.49
C LEU A 284 5.16 34.61 -12.16
N VAL A 285 6.29 34.02 -12.54
CA VAL A 285 6.60 32.60 -12.29
C VAL A 285 7.78 32.46 -11.36
N THR A 286 7.72 31.46 -10.48
CA THR A 286 8.79 31.17 -9.53
C THR A 286 9.96 30.45 -10.20
N CYS A 287 9.68 29.53 -11.12
CA CYS A 287 10.69 28.91 -11.98
C CYS A 287 10.06 28.35 -13.26
N VAL A 288 10.91 28.05 -14.24
CA VAL A 288 10.53 27.51 -15.54
C VAL A 288 11.24 26.18 -15.76
N PHE A 289 10.49 25.20 -16.25
CA PHE A 289 11.01 23.96 -16.78
C PHE A 289 10.70 23.89 -18.28
N VAL A 290 11.66 23.41 -19.06
CA VAL A 290 11.45 23.07 -20.47
C VAL A 290 11.48 21.56 -20.59
N ARG A 291 10.41 20.96 -21.09
CA ARG A 291 10.26 19.51 -21.21
C ARG A 291 10.00 19.15 -22.67
N GLN A 292 10.61 18.07 -23.14
CA GLN A 292 10.29 17.50 -24.45
C GLN A 292 8.79 17.18 -24.56
N ASN A 293 8.19 17.42 -25.72
CA ASN A 293 6.74 17.40 -25.92
C ASN A 293 6.20 15.96 -26.15
N ILE A 294 6.34 15.10 -25.15
CA ILE A 294 5.90 13.70 -25.19
C ILE A 294 4.95 13.41 -24.02
N GLY A 295 3.80 12.77 -24.28
CA GLY A 295 2.89 12.27 -23.24
C GLY A 295 1.87 13.28 -22.68
N TYR A 296 1.81 14.50 -23.24
CA TYR A 296 0.86 15.56 -22.85
C TYR A 296 0.93 15.95 -21.36
N ASP A 297 -0.06 16.68 -20.87
CA ASP A 297 -0.03 17.38 -19.57
C ASP A 297 0.14 16.44 -18.38
N PHE A 298 -0.53 15.29 -18.37
CA PHE A 298 -0.39 14.29 -17.30
C PHE A 298 1.06 13.80 -17.16
N ALA A 299 1.75 13.55 -18.28
CA ALA A 299 3.14 13.14 -18.25
C ALA A 299 4.06 14.26 -17.75
N ALA A 300 3.76 15.53 -18.10
CA ALA A 300 4.51 16.68 -17.60
C ALA A 300 4.36 16.88 -16.08
N TRP A 301 3.13 16.85 -15.56
CA TRP A 301 2.87 16.93 -14.11
C TRP A 301 3.50 15.75 -13.37
N SER A 302 3.35 14.53 -13.89
CA SER A 302 3.94 13.34 -13.30
C SER A 302 5.46 13.41 -13.27
N HIS A 303 6.10 13.84 -14.36
CA HIS A 303 7.56 13.96 -14.42
C HIS A 303 8.08 14.91 -13.33
N LEU A 304 7.47 16.10 -13.18
CA LEU A 304 7.89 17.04 -12.12
C LEU A 304 7.60 16.52 -10.71
N LEU A 305 6.45 15.88 -10.47
CA LEU A 305 6.13 15.32 -9.15
C LEU A 305 7.07 14.18 -8.74
N ARG A 306 7.60 13.43 -9.70
CA ARG A 306 8.62 12.40 -9.45
C ARG A 306 9.98 13.00 -9.16
N ARG A 307 10.34 14.09 -9.85
CA ARG A 307 11.63 14.78 -9.67
C ARG A 307 11.68 15.64 -8.40
N HIS A 308 10.58 16.31 -8.06
CA HIS A 308 10.52 17.31 -6.98
C HIS A 308 9.48 16.92 -5.93
N ARG A 309 9.91 16.13 -4.94
CA ARG A 309 9.02 15.63 -3.88
C ARG A 309 8.54 16.73 -2.94
N GLU A 310 9.26 17.85 -2.86
CA GLU A 310 8.90 19.02 -2.07
C GLU A 310 7.55 19.63 -2.49
N LEU A 311 7.09 19.37 -3.72
CA LEU A 311 5.75 19.71 -4.20
C LEU A 311 4.64 19.06 -3.37
N GLY A 312 4.92 17.90 -2.74
CA GLY A 312 4.01 17.22 -1.83
C GLY A 312 3.75 17.96 -0.52
N ASN A 313 4.50 19.03 -0.22
CA ASN A 313 4.31 19.85 0.97
C ASN A 313 3.27 20.97 0.81
N ALA A 314 2.72 21.14 -0.40
CA ALA A 314 1.70 22.15 -0.64
C ALA A 314 0.42 21.86 0.17
N GLU A 315 -0.23 22.92 0.65
CA GLU A 315 -1.61 22.85 1.14
C GLU A 315 -2.58 22.59 -0.02
N ILE A 316 -2.32 23.23 -1.17
CA ILE A 316 -3.05 23.01 -2.42
C ILE A 316 -2.05 22.99 -3.58
N LEU A 317 -2.07 21.90 -4.34
CA LEU A 317 -1.34 21.76 -5.60
C LEU A 317 -2.34 21.90 -6.77
N TYR A 318 -2.16 22.91 -7.61
CA TYR A 318 -2.96 23.13 -8.81
C TYR A 318 -2.27 22.48 -10.01
N LEU A 319 -2.98 21.62 -10.73
CA LEU A 319 -2.58 21.06 -12.02
C LEU A 319 -3.34 21.80 -13.11
N LEU A 320 -2.63 22.65 -13.86
CA LEU A 320 -3.21 23.60 -14.81
C LEU A 320 -2.58 23.42 -16.20
N ASN A 321 -3.35 23.71 -17.26
CA ASN A 321 -2.83 23.76 -18.62
C ASN A 321 -3.39 24.96 -19.42
N ASP A 322 -2.82 25.20 -20.60
CA ASP A 322 -3.12 26.33 -21.48
C ASP A 322 -4.29 26.11 -22.46
N SER A 323 -5.16 25.13 -22.20
CA SER A 323 -6.30 24.81 -23.06
C SER A 323 -7.47 25.82 -22.95
N LEU A 324 -7.33 26.82 -22.08
CA LEU A 324 -8.33 27.84 -21.74
C LEU A 324 -7.84 29.24 -22.10
N ILE A 325 -8.77 30.07 -22.57
CA ILE A 325 -8.64 31.52 -22.66
C ILE A 325 -9.26 32.11 -21.39
N GLY A 326 -8.51 32.98 -20.73
CA GLY A 326 -8.92 33.63 -19.49
C GLY A 326 -7.80 33.61 -18.44
N PRO A 327 -8.09 34.00 -17.20
CA PRO A 327 -9.41 34.40 -16.70
C PRO A 327 -9.93 35.66 -17.39
N VAL A 328 -11.24 35.73 -17.67
CA VAL A 328 -11.86 36.86 -18.36
C VAL A 328 -11.95 38.13 -17.50
N ASP A 329 -12.00 37.95 -16.18
CA ASP A 329 -11.88 39.03 -15.19
C ASP A 329 -11.30 38.50 -13.86
N GLN A 330 -10.55 39.33 -13.14
CA GLN A 330 -9.86 38.94 -11.89
C GLN A 330 -10.83 38.62 -10.75
N ALA A 331 -11.98 39.29 -10.70
CA ALA A 331 -12.93 39.11 -9.60
C ALA A 331 -13.59 37.73 -9.66
N ALA A 332 -13.99 37.27 -10.85
CA ALA A 332 -14.52 35.94 -11.06
C ALA A 332 -13.46 34.85 -10.79
N PHE A 333 -12.20 35.09 -11.16
CA PHE A 333 -11.12 34.18 -10.83
C PHE A 333 -10.86 34.08 -9.32
N GLY A 334 -10.81 35.21 -8.62
CA GLY A 334 -10.67 35.27 -7.17
C GLY A 334 -11.82 34.55 -6.44
N ASP A 335 -13.05 34.65 -6.96
CA ASP A 335 -14.17 33.88 -6.41
C ASP A 335 -14.01 32.36 -6.59
N VAL A 336 -13.50 31.92 -7.74
CA VAL A 336 -13.17 30.50 -7.97
C VAL A 336 -12.11 30.02 -6.98
N ILE A 337 -10.99 30.74 -6.82
CA ILE A 337 -9.95 30.36 -5.86
C ILE A 337 -10.47 30.37 -4.42
N ARG A 338 -11.28 31.37 -4.05
CA ARG A 338 -11.95 31.42 -2.74
C ARG A 338 -12.83 30.19 -2.50
N ARG A 339 -13.61 29.77 -3.49
CA ARG A 339 -14.46 28.56 -3.40
C ARG A 339 -13.64 27.28 -3.24
N ILE A 340 -12.52 27.16 -3.96
CA ILE A 340 -11.57 26.03 -3.81
C ILE A 340 -11.00 25.98 -2.38
N ARG A 341 -10.55 27.12 -1.86
CA ARG A 341 -10.01 27.23 -0.50
C ARG A 341 -11.04 26.81 0.56
N LEU A 342 -12.30 27.22 0.38
CA LEU A 342 -13.42 26.91 1.29
C LEU A 342 -13.99 25.49 1.16
N SER A 343 -13.82 24.84 0.00
CA SER A 343 -14.30 23.47 -0.23
C SER A 343 -13.68 22.49 0.77
N GLY A 344 -14.51 21.62 1.34
CA GLY A 344 -14.06 20.50 2.17
C GLY A 344 -13.61 19.28 1.37
N ALA A 345 -13.73 19.31 0.03
CA ALA A 345 -13.35 18.19 -0.81
C ALA A 345 -11.82 18.07 -0.95
N ASP A 346 -11.33 16.84 -1.05
CA ASP A 346 -9.89 16.57 -1.19
C ASP A 346 -9.37 16.96 -2.58
N ILE A 347 -10.25 16.92 -3.59
CA ILE A 347 -9.97 17.27 -4.99
C ILE A 347 -11.08 18.19 -5.49
N VAL A 348 -10.72 19.30 -6.14
CA VAL A 348 -11.68 20.22 -6.74
C VAL A 348 -11.37 20.42 -8.21
N GLY A 349 -12.34 20.16 -9.08
CA GLY A 349 -12.30 20.51 -10.49
C GLY A 349 -13.31 21.61 -10.84
N LEU A 350 -13.12 22.27 -11.98
CA LEU A 350 -14.06 23.32 -12.38
C LEU A 350 -15.31 22.76 -13.06
N THR A 351 -15.17 21.82 -13.98
CA THR A 351 -16.28 21.24 -14.76
C THR A 351 -16.15 19.72 -14.88
N GLU A 352 -17.27 19.09 -15.25
CA GLU A 352 -17.38 17.66 -15.52
C GLU A 352 -17.78 17.41 -16.98
N ASN A 353 -17.50 16.21 -17.48
CA ASN A 353 -17.99 15.73 -18.77
C ASN A 353 -18.53 14.29 -18.61
N ARG A 354 -19.52 13.92 -19.42
CA ARG A 354 -20.24 12.64 -19.38
C ARG A 354 -20.19 11.86 -20.70
N GLU A 355 -19.61 12.41 -21.76
CA GLU A 355 -19.55 11.79 -23.11
C GLU A 355 -18.87 10.42 -23.13
N ARG A 356 -17.93 10.17 -22.21
CA ARG A 356 -17.17 8.91 -22.08
C ARG A 356 -17.33 8.29 -20.69
N GLY A 357 -18.49 8.51 -20.07
CA GLY A 357 -18.69 8.31 -18.64
C GLY A 357 -18.36 9.57 -17.85
N TRP A 358 -18.87 9.64 -16.61
CA TRP A 358 -18.68 10.78 -15.73
C TRP A 358 -17.20 10.95 -15.37
N HIS A 359 -16.64 12.12 -15.61
CA HIS A 359 -15.29 12.49 -15.21
C HIS A 359 -15.13 13.99 -15.01
N VAL A 360 -14.09 14.37 -14.26
CA VAL A 360 -13.69 15.76 -14.04
C VAL A 360 -12.68 16.17 -15.12
N GLN A 361 -12.87 17.34 -15.73
CA GLN A 361 -11.99 17.79 -16.80
C GLN A 361 -10.62 18.24 -16.25
N SER A 362 -9.53 17.78 -16.88
CA SER A 362 -8.17 17.86 -16.32
C SER A 362 -7.49 19.22 -16.43
N TYR A 363 -8.06 20.17 -17.17
CA TYR A 363 -7.42 21.46 -17.46
C TYR A 363 -7.26 22.37 -16.23
N PHE A 364 -8.03 22.10 -15.17
CA PHE A 364 -7.93 22.78 -13.89
C PHE A 364 -8.32 21.81 -12.79
N LEU A 365 -7.34 21.37 -12.02
CA LEU A 365 -7.53 20.52 -10.85
C LEU A 365 -6.80 21.15 -9.66
N ALA A 366 -7.47 21.24 -8.52
CA ALA A 366 -6.86 21.57 -7.24
C ALA A 366 -6.82 20.32 -6.37
N ILE A 367 -5.61 19.86 -6.07
CA ILE A 367 -5.35 18.70 -5.21
C ILE A 367 -4.98 19.24 -3.83
N LYS A 368 -5.87 19.05 -2.85
CA LYS A 368 -5.63 19.52 -1.47
C LYS A 368 -4.78 18.52 -0.69
N ARG A 369 -4.20 18.98 0.42
CA ARG A 369 -3.25 18.22 1.25
C ARG A 369 -3.64 16.77 1.51
N ALA A 370 -4.90 16.48 1.84
CA ALA A 370 -5.36 15.12 2.13
C ALA A 370 -5.26 14.18 0.90
N ALA A 371 -5.66 14.64 -0.29
CA ALA A 371 -5.43 13.89 -1.53
C ALA A 371 -3.94 13.86 -1.89
N LEU A 372 -3.22 14.97 -1.74
CA LEU A 372 -1.83 15.10 -2.14
C LEU A 372 -0.91 14.11 -1.41
N VAL A 373 -1.13 13.87 -0.11
CA VAL A 373 -0.36 12.89 0.68
C VAL A 373 -0.97 11.48 0.65
N SER A 374 -2.05 11.27 -0.09
CA SER A 374 -2.70 9.96 -0.17
C SER A 374 -1.90 8.99 -1.03
N VAL A 375 -1.87 7.72 -0.61
CA VAL A 375 -1.28 6.64 -1.41
C VAL A 375 -1.95 6.56 -2.78
N ALA A 376 -3.27 6.73 -2.85
CA ALA A 376 -4.03 6.62 -4.09
C ALA A 376 -3.64 7.67 -5.14
N PHE A 377 -3.41 8.92 -4.73
CA PHE A 377 -2.95 9.98 -5.63
C PHE A 377 -1.53 9.72 -6.12
N HIS A 378 -0.61 9.38 -5.20
CA HIS A 378 0.76 9.06 -5.58
C HIS A 378 0.83 7.83 -6.51
N GLU A 379 0.07 6.78 -6.23
CA GLU A 379 -0.04 5.63 -7.13
C GLU A 379 -0.58 6.05 -8.49
N PHE A 380 -1.62 6.89 -8.55
CA PHE A 380 -2.14 7.39 -9.82
C PHE A 380 -1.08 8.17 -10.61
N MET A 381 -0.33 9.07 -9.97
CA MET A 381 0.70 9.86 -10.65
C MET A 381 1.92 9.02 -11.05
N LEU A 382 2.34 8.03 -10.25
CA LEU A 382 3.39 7.06 -10.60
C LEU A 382 2.97 6.11 -11.72
N ASP A 383 1.67 5.92 -11.89
CA ASP A 383 1.09 5.09 -12.93
C ASP A 383 0.98 5.79 -14.30
N VAL A 384 1.19 7.11 -14.34
CA VAL A 384 1.20 7.86 -15.59
C VAL A 384 2.40 7.43 -16.45
N VAL A 385 2.14 7.25 -17.73
CA VAL A 385 3.11 6.96 -18.78
C VAL A 385 2.89 7.92 -19.94
N SER A 386 3.93 8.14 -20.74
CA SER A 386 3.87 8.90 -21.98
C SER A 386 3.18 8.08 -23.06
N PHE A 387 1.98 8.51 -23.48
CA PHE A 387 1.32 8.01 -24.69
C PHE A 387 1.56 8.95 -25.87
N ALA A 388 1.58 8.38 -27.09
CA ALA A 388 1.65 9.17 -28.32
C ALA A 388 0.28 9.74 -28.71
N ASP A 389 -0.80 9.00 -28.45
CA ASP A 389 -2.17 9.41 -28.78
C ASP A 389 -2.84 10.14 -27.61
N LYS A 390 -3.52 11.25 -27.91
CA LYS A 390 -4.26 12.05 -26.93
C LYS A 390 -5.47 11.31 -26.37
N MET A 391 -6.13 10.46 -27.15
CA MET A 391 -7.27 9.66 -26.71
C MET A 391 -6.85 8.64 -25.67
N ASP A 392 -5.67 8.02 -25.82
CA ASP A 392 -5.14 7.10 -24.80
C ASP A 392 -4.93 7.81 -23.45
N VAL A 393 -4.46 9.06 -23.46
CA VAL A 393 -4.34 9.91 -22.27
C VAL A 393 -5.70 10.17 -21.63
N ILE A 394 -6.71 10.52 -22.44
CA ILE A 394 -8.07 10.79 -21.95
C ILE A 394 -8.69 9.54 -21.34
N ASP A 395 -8.72 8.43 -22.09
CA ASP A 395 -9.38 7.18 -21.70
C ASP A 395 -8.65 6.47 -20.54
N THR A 396 -7.34 6.68 -20.40
CA THR A 396 -6.54 6.07 -19.34
C THR A 396 -6.43 6.91 -18.09
N PHE A 397 -6.29 8.24 -18.22
CA PHE A 397 -6.01 9.12 -17.10
C PHE A 397 -7.20 10.02 -16.78
N GLU A 398 -7.64 10.88 -17.70
CA GLU A 398 -8.67 11.89 -17.41
C GLU A 398 -10.00 11.26 -16.98
N VAL A 399 -10.49 10.28 -17.74
CA VAL A 399 -11.78 9.61 -17.47
C VAL A 399 -11.74 8.85 -16.13
N LYS A 400 -10.58 8.34 -15.73
CA LYS A 400 -10.45 7.39 -14.62
C LYS A 400 -9.96 8.02 -13.31
N MET A 401 -9.33 9.21 -13.35
CA MET A 401 -8.69 9.80 -12.18
C MET A 401 -9.67 9.98 -11.02
N ALA A 402 -10.77 10.71 -11.23
CA ALA A 402 -11.73 11.02 -10.18
C ALA A 402 -12.33 9.76 -9.56
N SER A 403 -12.79 8.81 -10.39
CA SER A 403 -13.37 7.55 -9.91
C SER A 403 -12.37 6.68 -9.15
N ARG A 404 -11.10 6.63 -9.59
CA ARG A 404 -10.04 5.88 -8.89
C ARG A 404 -9.76 6.48 -7.51
N LEU A 405 -9.69 7.81 -7.41
CA LEU A 405 -9.44 8.50 -6.16
C LEU A 405 -10.65 8.39 -5.21
N GLN A 406 -11.87 8.47 -5.73
CA GLN A 406 -13.10 8.23 -4.96
C GLN A 406 -13.19 6.79 -4.42
N ALA A 407 -12.78 5.79 -5.20
CA ALA A 407 -12.74 4.41 -4.75
C ALA A 407 -11.76 4.21 -3.57
N ALA A 408 -10.76 5.08 -3.43
CA ALA A 408 -9.84 5.12 -2.29
C ALA A 408 -10.37 5.94 -1.10
N GLY A 409 -11.61 6.43 -1.15
CA GLY A 409 -12.26 7.19 -0.08
C GLY A 409 -12.03 8.71 -0.14
N LEU A 410 -11.42 9.24 -1.20
CA LEU A 410 -11.23 10.68 -1.37
C LEU A 410 -12.49 11.34 -1.92
N THR A 411 -12.74 12.57 -1.49
CA THR A 411 -13.88 13.38 -1.92
C THR A 411 -13.51 14.28 -3.10
N VAL A 412 -14.45 14.42 -4.04
CA VAL A 412 -14.28 15.22 -5.26
C VAL A 412 -15.44 16.20 -5.39
N GLU A 413 -15.13 17.49 -5.62
CA GLU A 413 -16.12 18.52 -5.91
C GLU A 413 -15.92 19.11 -7.31
N VAL A 414 -17.02 19.40 -8.00
CA VAL A 414 -17.05 20.11 -9.28
C VAL A 414 -17.74 21.46 -9.04
N LEU A 415 -17.05 22.57 -9.29
CA LEU A 415 -17.57 23.91 -8.97
C LEU A 415 -18.68 24.39 -9.93
N PHE A 416 -18.67 23.93 -11.17
CA PHE A 416 -19.69 24.27 -12.17
C PHE A 416 -20.30 22.98 -12.74
N PRO A 417 -21.08 22.24 -11.93
CA PRO A 417 -21.67 20.98 -12.36
C PRO A 417 -22.69 21.20 -13.48
N THR A 418 -22.90 20.17 -14.29
CA THR A 418 -23.85 20.21 -15.41
C THR A 418 -24.54 18.85 -15.59
N ASN A 419 -25.82 18.89 -15.93
CA ASN A 419 -26.56 17.69 -16.32
C ASN A 419 -26.49 17.41 -17.83
N ALA A 420 -25.70 18.18 -18.58
CA ALA A 420 -25.54 18.00 -20.01
C ALA A 420 -24.80 16.68 -20.34
N LEU A 421 -25.25 15.99 -21.39
CA LEU A 421 -24.58 14.81 -21.94
C LEU A 421 -23.33 15.16 -22.76
N HIS A 422 -23.26 16.40 -23.26
CA HIS A 422 -22.16 16.93 -24.05
C HIS A 422 -21.19 17.76 -23.21
N ASN A 423 -19.95 17.92 -23.69
CA ASN A 423 -18.93 18.70 -23.01
C ASN A 423 -19.37 20.17 -22.78
N PRO A 424 -19.59 20.61 -21.52
CA PRO A 424 -20.15 21.92 -21.24
C PRO A 424 -19.21 23.07 -21.64
N THR A 425 -17.90 22.85 -21.60
CA THR A 425 -16.92 23.89 -21.97
C THR A 425 -16.87 24.17 -23.47
N LEU A 426 -17.49 23.30 -24.29
CA LEU A 426 -17.65 23.49 -25.73
C LEU A 426 -19.06 23.96 -26.07
N HIS A 427 -20.10 23.31 -25.53
CA HIS A 427 -21.48 23.55 -25.94
C HIS A 427 -22.25 24.57 -25.08
N ASP A 428 -21.80 24.87 -23.85
CA ASP A 428 -22.44 25.80 -22.91
C ASP A 428 -21.46 26.87 -22.38
N TRP A 429 -20.45 27.25 -23.17
CA TRP A 429 -19.42 28.20 -22.69
C TRP A 429 -20.02 29.57 -22.32
N LYS A 430 -21.07 30.03 -23.01
CA LYS A 430 -21.79 31.27 -22.67
C LYS A 430 -22.50 31.18 -21.33
N GLY A 431 -23.25 30.08 -21.10
CA GLY A 431 -23.95 29.86 -19.83
C GLY A 431 -22.99 29.68 -18.66
N LEU A 432 -21.84 29.03 -18.90
CA LEU A 432 -20.75 28.96 -17.93
C LEU A 432 -20.23 30.35 -17.54
N LEU A 433 -19.93 31.23 -18.51
CA LEU A 433 -19.49 32.60 -18.24
C LEU A 433 -20.53 33.38 -17.39
N THR A 434 -21.82 33.24 -17.69
CA THR A 434 -22.90 33.87 -16.90
C THR A 434 -22.95 33.36 -15.47
N ARG A 435 -22.61 32.07 -15.24
CA ARG A 435 -22.54 31.46 -13.90
C ARG A 435 -21.26 31.80 -13.13
N GLY A 436 -20.36 32.60 -13.70
CA GLY A 436 -19.10 33.00 -13.07
C GLY A 436 -17.92 32.06 -13.35
N PHE A 437 -18.05 31.12 -14.30
CA PHE A 437 -16.87 30.39 -14.80
C PHE A 437 -16.00 31.37 -15.61
N PRO A 438 -14.71 31.56 -15.27
CA PRO A 438 -13.97 32.69 -15.80
C PRO A 438 -13.20 32.37 -17.09
N PHE A 439 -13.52 31.29 -17.80
CA PHE A 439 -12.73 30.84 -18.95
C PHE A 439 -13.58 30.52 -20.18
N ILE A 440 -12.95 30.50 -21.36
CA ILE A 440 -13.48 29.92 -22.60
C ILE A 440 -12.49 28.88 -23.11
N LYS A 441 -12.93 27.68 -23.49
CA LYS A 441 -12.03 26.66 -24.05
C LYS A 441 -11.50 27.11 -25.41
N VAL A 442 -10.18 27.02 -25.63
CA VAL A 442 -9.55 27.40 -26.92
C VAL A 442 -10.21 26.69 -28.10
N MET A 443 -10.49 25.39 -27.95
CA MET A 443 -11.13 24.56 -28.98
C MET A 443 -12.54 25.05 -29.35
N ALA A 444 -13.29 25.67 -28.43
CA ALA A 444 -14.63 26.18 -28.72
C ALA A 444 -14.60 27.31 -29.75
N ILE A 445 -13.50 28.06 -29.83
CA ILE A 445 -13.31 29.15 -30.80
C ILE A 445 -12.58 28.62 -32.04
N ARG A 446 -11.46 27.91 -31.84
CA ARG A 446 -10.56 27.46 -32.90
C ARG A 446 -11.16 26.41 -33.83
N ASP A 447 -11.74 25.33 -33.29
CA ASP A 447 -12.01 24.10 -34.06
C ASP A 447 -13.44 24.04 -34.59
N THR A 448 -13.65 23.58 -35.82
CA THR A 448 -15.01 23.40 -36.38
C THR A 448 -15.62 22.12 -35.84
N ILE A 449 -16.38 22.24 -34.74
CA ILE A 449 -17.03 21.13 -34.04
C ILE A 449 -18.55 21.20 -34.27
N GLN A 450 -19.16 20.08 -34.64
CA GLN A 450 -20.60 20.00 -34.89
C GLN A 450 -21.40 20.39 -33.64
N GLY A 451 -22.33 21.35 -33.78
CA GLY A 451 -23.22 21.78 -32.68
C GLY A 451 -22.59 22.73 -31.64
N VAL A 452 -21.37 23.23 -31.87
CA VAL A 452 -20.74 24.26 -31.02
C VAL A 452 -21.03 25.66 -31.57
N ASP A 453 -21.59 26.54 -30.74
CA ASP A 453 -21.82 27.95 -31.09
C ASP A 453 -20.55 28.78 -30.92
N LYS A 454 -20.00 29.26 -32.04
CA LYS A 454 -18.80 30.11 -32.08
C LYS A 454 -19.10 31.60 -32.07
N ASN A 455 -20.36 32.04 -32.14
CA ASN A 455 -20.65 33.44 -32.36
C ASN A 455 -20.54 34.27 -31.07
N GLY A 456 -20.06 35.51 -31.19
CA GLY A 456 -20.11 36.51 -30.11
C GLY A 456 -19.09 36.33 -28.99
N TRP A 457 -18.03 35.53 -29.17
CA TRP A 457 -16.96 35.36 -28.19
C TRP A 457 -16.17 36.66 -27.96
N GLU A 458 -15.92 37.46 -29.01
CA GLU A 458 -15.24 38.76 -28.90
C GLU A 458 -16.02 39.71 -27.98
N ALA A 459 -17.32 39.87 -28.24
CA ALA A 459 -18.20 40.69 -27.43
C ALA A 459 -18.28 40.19 -25.98
N ALA A 460 -18.33 38.87 -25.76
CA ALA A 460 -18.35 38.28 -24.43
C ALA A 460 -17.07 38.56 -23.62
N LEU A 461 -15.90 38.49 -24.27
CA LEU A 461 -14.60 38.81 -23.66
C LEU A 461 -14.44 40.31 -23.40
N SER A 462 -14.73 41.16 -24.39
CA SER A 462 -14.64 42.62 -24.24
C SER A 462 -15.58 43.16 -23.16
N ALA A 463 -16.79 42.59 -23.03
CA ALA A 463 -17.74 42.97 -21.97
C ALA A 463 -17.20 42.72 -20.56
N LYS A 464 -16.22 41.83 -20.40
CA LYS A 464 -15.54 41.51 -19.14
C LYS A 464 -14.20 42.23 -18.98
N GLY A 465 -13.81 43.06 -19.96
CA GLY A 465 -12.54 43.79 -19.96
C GLY A 465 -11.34 42.95 -20.38
N TYR A 466 -11.56 41.78 -20.99
CA TYR A 466 -10.46 40.95 -21.50
C TYR A 466 -9.95 41.48 -22.83
N ASP A 467 -8.62 41.51 -23.00
CA ASP A 467 -7.96 41.94 -24.23
C ASP A 467 -8.10 40.88 -25.34
N VAL A 468 -9.05 41.13 -26.24
CA VAL A 468 -9.36 40.25 -27.38
C VAL A 468 -8.19 40.12 -28.35
N SER A 469 -7.28 41.11 -28.40
CA SER A 469 -6.10 41.06 -29.28
C SER A 469 -5.17 39.88 -28.94
N LEU A 470 -5.11 39.47 -27.67
CA LEU A 470 -4.36 38.31 -27.22
C LEU A 470 -4.92 36.99 -27.78
N VAL A 471 -6.25 36.91 -27.95
CA VAL A 471 -6.91 35.75 -28.54
C VAL A 471 -6.67 35.72 -30.05
N HIS A 472 -6.76 36.86 -30.73
CA HIS A 472 -6.39 36.93 -32.14
C HIS A 472 -4.93 36.52 -32.36
N ALA A 473 -4.00 37.04 -31.55
CA ALA A 473 -2.59 36.65 -31.62
C ALA A 473 -2.41 35.15 -31.36
N LEU A 474 -3.11 34.59 -30.37
CA LEU A 474 -3.13 33.14 -30.13
C LEU A 474 -3.63 32.37 -31.36
N LEU A 475 -4.71 32.79 -32.02
CA LEU A 475 -5.23 32.08 -33.20
C LEU A 475 -4.27 32.18 -34.39
N GLN A 476 -3.54 33.29 -34.53
CA GLN A 476 -2.54 33.49 -35.58
C GLN A 476 -1.29 32.62 -35.40
N THR A 477 -0.87 32.29 -34.17
CA THR A 477 0.30 31.42 -33.96
C THR A 477 0.10 30.01 -34.52
N TRP A 478 -1.15 29.54 -34.65
CA TRP A 478 -1.47 28.24 -35.24
C TRP A 478 -1.56 28.25 -36.77
N LEU A 479 -1.51 29.43 -37.40
CA LEU A 479 -1.59 29.60 -38.86
C LEU A 479 -0.21 29.74 -39.53
N GLN A 480 0.86 29.94 -38.75
CA GLN A 480 2.20 30.11 -39.30
C GLN A 480 2.86 28.76 -39.65
N PRO A 481 3.45 28.60 -40.85
CA PRO A 481 4.20 27.40 -41.20
C PRO A 481 5.46 27.27 -40.34
N ILE A 482 5.77 26.03 -39.95
CA ILE A 482 6.98 25.70 -39.20
C ILE A 482 8.16 25.88 -40.15
N VAL A 483 9.01 26.87 -39.88
CA VAL A 483 10.27 27.07 -40.63
C VAL A 483 11.33 26.13 -40.05
N ASP A 484 11.99 25.36 -40.92
CA ASP A 484 13.16 24.54 -40.60
C ASP A 484 14.37 25.46 -40.38
N ALA A 485 14.99 25.38 -39.21
CA ALA A 485 16.29 25.99 -38.95
C ALA A 485 17.15 25.00 -38.14
N ASP A 486 18.40 24.87 -38.57
CA ASP A 486 19.36 23.85 -38.21
C ASP A 486 19.72 23.76 -36.72
N THR A 487 19.89 22.53 -36.25
CA THR A 487 20.61 22.05 -35.04
C THR A 487 20.24 22.62 -33.65
N PRO A 488 20.05 21.77 -32.62
CA PRO A 488 19.85 22.22 -31.24
C PRO A 488 21.10 22.94 -30.73
N SER A 489 20.96 24.23 -30.39
CA SER A 489 22.00 25.01 -29.71
C SER A 489 22.10 24.58 -28.23
N GLU A 490 23.33 24.32 -27.77
CA GLU A 490 23.70 23.93 -26.39
C GLU A 490 23.42 25.02 -25.32
N ALA A 491 22.85 26.16 -25.67
CA ALA A 491 22.60 27.26 -24.73
C ALA A 491 21.11 27.33 -24.35
N LEU A 492 20.68 26.45 -23.43
CA LEU A 492 19.26 26.34 -23.05
C LEU A 492 18.84 27.01 -21.74
N LEU A 493 19.76 27.62 -21.00
CA LEU A 493 19.50 28.59 -19.93
C LEU A 493 20.71 29.53 -19.83
N SER A 494 20.55 30.82 -20.12
CA SER A 494 21.54 31.83 -19.72
C SER A 494 21.33 32.21 -18.26
N ASP A 495 22.38 32.03 -17.47
CA ASP A 495 22.63 32.53 -16.11
C ASP A 495 21.49 33.29 -15.43
N HIS A 496 20.87 32.68 -14.43
CA HIS A 496 20.40 33.41 -13.25
C HIS A 496 20.48 32.55 -11.98
N THR A 497 21.56 32.81 -11.25
CA THR A 497 21.73 32.81 -9.79
C THR A 497 21.49 31.51 -9.04
N ASP A 498 22.61 30.83 -8.78
CA ASP A 498 22.90 30.20 -7.50
C ASP A 498 22.47 31.13 -6.35
N ILE A 499 21.41 30.74 -5.66
CA ILE A 499 21.20 31.17 -4.28
C ILE A 499 21.81 30.05 -3.43
N GLU A 500 22.96 30.35 -2.84
CA GLU A 500 23.59 29.53 -1.81
C GLU A 500 22.55 29.15 -0.74
N SER A 501 22.02 27.93 -0.80
CA SER A 501 21.43 27.30 0.37
C SER A 501 22.59 26.81 1.22
N ALA A 502 22.80 27.40 2.39
CA ALA A 502 23.75 26.89 3.38
C ALA A 502 23.64 25.34 3.48
N SER A 503 24.77 24.65 3.30
CA SER A 503 24.83 23.21 3.01
C SER A 503 24.20 22.36 4.13
N ALA A 504 22.94 21.96 3.96
CA ALA A 504 22.34 20.93 4.79
C ALA A 504 23.05 19.57 4.52
N PRO A 505 23.29 18.74 5.55
CA PRO A 505 23.96 17.46 5.34
C PRO A 505 23.11 16.51 4.50
N ARG A 506 23.75 15.79 3.57
CA ARG A 506 23.16 14.68 2.82
C ARG A 506 23.02 13.46 3.73
N ILE A 507 21.79 13.02 3.96
CA ILE A 507 21.49 11.93 4.90
C ILE A 507 21.24 10.64 4.12
N GLY A 508 21.98 9.59 4.39
CA GLY A 508 21.69 8.23 3.91
C GLY A 508 21.01 7.41 5.02
N TYR A 509 19.78 6.97 4.82
CA TYR A 509 19.03 6.13 5.73
C TYR A 509 18.99 4.69 5.23
N PHE A 510 19.56 3.75 5.98
CA PHE A 510 19.68 2.34 5.62
C PHE A 510 18.81 1.49 6.56
N GLY A 511 17.76 0.83 6.06
CA GLY A 511 16.87 0.07 6.94
C GLY A 511 15.77 -0.75 6.26
N PRO A 512 14.99 -1.53 7.03
CA PRO A 512 14.02 -2.51 6.52
C PRO A 512 12.65 -1.91 6.16
N LEU A 513 12.61 -0.79 5.44
CA LEU A 513 11.36 -0.11 5.04
C LEU A 513 10.38 -1.02 4.29
N ASN A 514 10.92 -1.99 3.57
CA ASN A 514 10.22 -2.93 2.72
C ASN A 514 9.70 -4.19 3.43
N TYR A 515 9.76 -4.27 4.77
CA TYR A 515 9.30 -5.45 5.54
C TYR A 515 8.07 -5.18 6.43
N ASP A 516 7.26 -6.24 6.59
CA ASP A 516 6.04 -6.28 7.40
C ASP A 516 6.32 -6.76 8.83
N ASN A 517 7.10 -5.97 9.58
CA ASN A 517 7.43 -6.20 10.99
C ASN A 517 7.60 -4.88 11.75
N GLY A 518 7.83 -4.97 13.06
CA GLY A 518 7.99 -3.79 13.93
C GLY A 518 9.16 -2.88 13.50
N LEU A 519 10.27 -3.47 13.05
CA LEU A 519 11.44 -2.72 12.59
C LEU A 519 11.15 -1.96 11.28
N GLY A 520 10.43 -2.58 10.33
CA GLY A 520 9.98 -1.94 9.10
C GLY A 520 8.93 -0.85 9.36
N PHE A 521 8.02 -1.05 10.32
CA PHE A 521 7.09 -0.01 10.77
C PHE A 521 7.84 1.20 11.32
N ALA A 522 8.76 0.97 12.25
CA ALA A 522 9.60 2.03 12.82
C ALA A 522 10.42 2.74 11.75
N ALA A 523 10.99 2.00 10.78
CA ALA A 523 11.80 2.58 9.71
C ALA A 523 11.01 3.55 8.83
N ARG A 524 9.78 3.20 8.44
CA ARG A 524 8.88 4.09 7.72
C ARG A 524 8.54 5.33 8.53
N GLY A 525 8.35 5.18 9.85
CA GLY A 525 8.15 6.28 10.78
C GLY A 525 9.32 7.27 10.79
N TYR A 526 10.56 6.79 10.95
CA TYR A 526 11.75 7.65 10.94
C TYR A 526 11.95 8.36 9.60
N VAL A 527 11.76 7.68 8.48
CA VAL A 527 11.83 8.33 7.16
C VAL A 527 10.74 9.38 7.01
N SER A 528 9.52 9.11 7.47
CA SER A 528 8.45 10.12 7.50
C SER A 528 8.83 11.33 8.35
N ALA A 529 9.49 11.15 9.50
CA ALA A 529 9.97 12.26 10.33
C ALA A 529 11.11 13.05 9.67
N LEU A 530 12.05 12.37 9.00
CA LEU A 530 13.12 13.03 8.22
C LEU A 530 12.54 13.88 7.08
N MET A 531 11.53 13.36 6.37
CA MET A 531 10.84 14.08 5.28
C MET A 531 10.10 15.34 5.74
N GLN A 532 9.78 15.49 7.03
CA GLN A 532 9.23 16.76 7.55
C GLN A 532 10.26 17.90 7.59
N ARG A 533 11.53 17.58 7.37
CA ARG A 533 12.62 18.54 7.28
C ARG A 533 13.05 18.66 5.81
N ARG A 534 13.40 19.86 5.38
CA ARG A 534 13.96 20.12 4.04
C ARG A 534 15.44 19.68 3.99
N LEU A 535 15.72 18.43 4.35
CA LEU A 535 17.04 17.80 4.28
C LEU A 535 17.15 17.00 2.99
N GLN A 536 18.37 16.83 2.49
CA GLN A 536 18.64 15.88 1.42
C GLN A 536 18.68 14.47 2.01
N LEU A 537 17.83 13.56 1.48
CA LEU A 537 17.62 12.22 1.98
C LEU A 537 17.76 11.15 0.89
N GLY A 538 18.70 10.23 1.12
CA GLY A 538 18.78 8.91 0.53
C GLY A 538 18.14 7.88 1.43
N VAL A 539 17.28 7.03 0.88
CA VAL A 539 16.63 5.91 1.55
C VAL A 539 17.04 4.61 0.85
N TYR A 540 17.69 3.74 1.60
CA TYR A 540 18.28 2.50 1.13
C TYR A 540 17.60 1.33 1.83
N SER A 541 16.84 0.55 1.06
CA SER A 541 16.05 -0.58 1.57
C SER A 541 16.87 -1.85 1.64
N ILE A 542 16.41 -2.84 2.42
CA ILE A 542 17.13 -4.12 2.54
C ILE A 542 16.93 -4.96 1.28
N HIS A 543 18.03 -5.28 0.59
CA HIS A 543 18.03 -6.08 -0.66
C HIS A 543 18.01 -7.58 -0.39
N ARG A 544 18.79 -8.04 0.59
CA ARG A 544 18.93 -9.47 0.89
C ARG A 544 17.72 -9.99 1.71
N PRO A 545 17.38 -11.30 1.63
CA PRO A 545 16.26 -11.85 2.38
C PRO A 545 16.46 -11.74 3.89
N PHE A 546 15.56 -11.03 4.56
CA PHE A 546 15.49 -10.99 6.02
C PHE A 546 14.66 -12.19 6.50
N ASN A 547 15.31 -13.35 6.53
CA ASN A 547 14.69 -14.66 6.77
C ASN A 547 13.95 -14.70 8.12
N ALA A 548 12.63 -14.50 8.07
CA ALA A 548 11.60 -14.63 9.14
C ALA A 548 10.40 -13.73 8.80
N TYR A 549 10.60 -12.70 7.97
CA TYR A 549 9.62 -11.65 7.74
C TYR A 549 9.20 -11.54 6.28
N ARG A 550 7.92 -11.24 6.08
CA ARG A 550 7.35 -11.00 4.75
C ARG A 550 7.83 -9.66 4.21
N ARG A 551 8.34 -9.66 2.99
CA ARG A 551 8.64 -8.44 2.23
C ARG A 551 7.33 -7.87 1.66
N MET A 552 7.07 -6.58 1.90
CA MET A 552 5.88 -5.85 1.44
C MET A 552 6.04 -5.34 0.00
N VAL A 553 7.22 -4.80 -0.31
CA VAL A 553 7.54 -4.14 -1.59
C VAL A 553 8.94 -4.53 -2.05
N PRO A 554 9.27 -4.42 -3.36
CA PRO A 554 10.63 -4.61 -3.85
C PRO A 554 11.64 -3.71 -3.12
N SER A 555 12.90 -4.12 -3.11
CA SER A 555 13.99 -3.33 -2.54
C SER A 555 14.34 -2.20 -3.51
N VAL A 556 13.87 -0.99 -3.21
CA VAL A 556 14.14 0.21 -3.99
C VAL A 556 15.00 1.13 -3.14
N ASP A 557 16.17 1.48 -3.66
CA ASP A 557 17.02 2.52 -3.12
C ASP A 557 16.72 3.82 -3.88
N PHE A 558 16.69 4.94 -3.16
CA PHE A 558 16.42 6.26 -3.72
C PHE A 558 17.31 7.28 -3.02
N ALA A 559 17.81 8.28 -3.74
CA ALA A 559 18.44 9.46 -3.14
C ALA A 559 18.07 10.71 -3.92
N ASP A 560 17.85 11.82 -3.21
CA ASP A 560 17.61 13.16 -3.77
C ASP A 560 18.90 13.99 -3.90
N PHE A 561 20.05 13.32 -3.89
CA PHE A 561 21.37 13.88 -4.07
C PHE A 561 22.26 12.91 -4.84
N ASP A 562 23.22 13.48 -5.58
CA ASP A 562 24.29 12.73 -6.22
C ASP A 562 25.49 12.53 -5.27
N GLY A 563 26.18 11.39 -5.44
CA GLY A 563 27.38 11.03 -4.68
C GLY A 563 27.10 10.45 -3.28
N ASP A 564 28.11 10.51 -2.42
CA ASP A 564 28.08 9.91 -1.08
C ASP A 564 27.21 10.71 -0.10
N CYS A 565 26.61 10.02 0.86
CA CYS A 565 25.94 10.69 1.97
C CYS A 565 26.96 11.24 2.97
N ASP A 566 26.66 12.40 3.55
CA ASP A 566 27.45 12.99 4.62
C ASP A 566 27.23 12.25 5.95
N ILE A 567 25.99 11.87 6.25
CA ILE A 567 25.63 11.14 7.47
C ILE A 567 24.88 9.87 7.10
N ALA A 568 25.39 8.71 7.52
CA ALA A 568 24.71 7.42 7.36
C ALA A 568 23.97 7.02 8.65
N ILE A 569 22.65 6.92 8.59
CA ILE A 569 21.80 6.36 9.64
C ILE A 569 21.54 4.89 9.33
N ILE A 570 21.96 3.98 10.20
CA ILE A 570 21.89 2.54 9.98
C ILE A 570 20.88 1.94 10.96
N HIS A 571 19.67 1.66 10.48
CA HIS A 571 18.58 1.10 11.27
C HIS A 571 18.56 -0.43 11.22
N LEU A 572 19.64 -1.03 11.72
CA LEU A 572 19.84 -2.46 11.87
C LEU A 572 20.84 -2.69 12.99
N ASN A 573 20.65 -3.74 13.79
CA ASN A 573 21.69 -4.16 14.73
C ASN A 573 22.96 -4.60 13.97
N PRO A 574 24.17 -4.38 14.52
CA PRO A 574 25.42 -4.57 13.79
C PRO A 574 25.65 -5.96 13.20
N ASP A 575 25.15 -7.00 13.85
CA ASP A 575 25.22 -8.39 13.39
C ASP A 575 24.48 -8.64 12.07
N ALA A 576 23.48 -7.80 11.77
CA ALA A 576 22.68 -7.92 10.56
C ALA A 576 23.29 -7.23 9.33
N TRP A 577 24.32 -6.39 9.49
CA TRP A 577 24.82 -5.55 8.39
C TRP A 577 25.39 -6.36 7.24
N GLY A 578 26.31 -7.29 7.52
CA GLY A 578 26.95 -8.12 6.49
C GLY A 578 25.99 -9.11 5.80
N THR A 579 24.86 -9.43 6.44
CA THR A 579 23.87 -10.38 5.90
C THR A 579 22.75 -9.69 5.14
N LEU A 580 22.34 -8.49 5.55
CA LEU A 580 21.18 -7.79 4.99
C LEU A 580 21.53 -6.69 3.98
N LEU A 581 22.66 -5.99 4.17
CA LEU A 581 23.11 -4.92 3.28
C LEU A 581 23.93 -5.47 2.11
N ASN A 582 23.84 -4.83 0.95
CA ASN A 582 24.67 -5.15 -0.21
C ASN A 582 26.01 -4.39 -0.18
N GLU A 583 26.93 -4.75 -1.08
CA GLU A 583 28.26 -4.15 -1.14
C GLU A 583 28.23 -2.64 -1.37
N ARG A 584 27.34 -2.16 -2.27
CA ARG A 584 27.17 -0.72 -2.53
C ARG A 584 26.71 0.04 -1.30
N GLN A 585 25.75 -0.50 -0.54
CA GLN A 585 25.26 0.11 0.69
C GLN A 585 26.35 0.17 1.76
N LEU A 586 27.14 -0.90 1.90
CA LEU A 586 28.28 -0.92 2.82
C LEU A 586 29.35 0.10 2.42
N GLN A 587 29.62 0.28 1.13
CA GLN A 587 30.54 1.30 0.62
C GLN A 587 30.04 2.72 0.94
N LEU A 588 28.76 3.01 0.70
CA LEU A 588 28.16 4.31 1.03
C LEU A 588 28.23 4.60 2.54
N ILE A 589 27.96 3.59 3.38
CA ILE A 589 28.07 3.71 4.84
C ILE A 589 29.53 3.99 5.24
N ALA A 590 30.49 3.30 4.63
CA ALA A 590 31.91 3.47 4.92
C ALA A 590 32.46 4.83 4.46
N ALA A 591 31.92 5.38 3.36
CA ALA A 591 32.30 6.69 2.81
C ALA A 591 31.68 7.87 3.59
N ALA A 592 30.64 7.62 4.39
CA ALA A 592 29.97 8.68 5.14
C ALA A 592 30.90 9.34 6.17
N ARG A 593 30.82 10.67 6.27
CA ARG A 593 31.57 11.46 7.24
C ARG A 593 31.23 11.08 8.69
N SER A 594 29.97 10.75 8.95
CA SER A 594 29.48 10.35 10.27
C SER A 594 28.49 9.20 10.15
N ARG A 595 28.58 8.24 11.09
CA ARG A 595 27.71 7.07 11.17
C ARG A 595 26.89 7.08 12.45
N ILE A 596 25.58 6.98 12.28
CA ILE A 596 24.62 6.88 13.38
C ILE A 596 24.01 5.47 13.36
N GLY A 597 24.28 4.69 14.41
CA GLY A 597 23.64 3.40 14.62
C GLY A 597 22.28 3.56 15.30
N LEU A 598 21.20 3.17 14.62
CA LEU A 598 19.87 3.10 15.22
C LEU A 598 19.61 1.64 15.60
N PHE A 599 19.88 1.32 16.87
CA PHE A 599 19.86 -0.05 17.38
C PHE A 599 18.65 -0.27 18.26
N VAL A 600 18.01 -1.45 18.12
CA VAL A 600 16.89 -1.86 18.94
C VAL A 600 17.26 -3.14 19.66
N TRP A 601 17.29 -3.07 20.99
CA TRP A 601 17.64 -4.21 21.84
C TRP A 601 16.79 -4.21 23.10
N GLU A 602 16.38 -5.39 23.54
CA GLU A 602 15.25 -5.50 24.47
C GLU A 602 15.64 -5.99 25.85
N SER A 603 16.93 -6.21 26.11
CA SER A 603 17.45 -6.58 27.44
C SER A 603 18.56 -5.64 27.90
N ARG A 604 18.75 -5.51 29.21
CA ARG A 604 19.87 -4.76 29.79
C ARG A 604 21.24 -5.36 29.47
N THR A 605 21.29 -6.66 29.17
CA THR A 605 22.54 -7.33 28.79
C THR A 605 22.72 -7.27 27.28
N ILE A 606 23.75 -6.53 26.83
CA ILE A 606 24.16 -6.48 25.42
C ILE A 606 25.14 -7.63 25.16
N PRO A 607 24.89 -8.52 24.20
CA PRO A 607 25.84 -9.56 23.82
C PRO A 607 27.13 -8.99 23.24
N ASP A 608 28.27 -9.61 23.57
CA ASP A 608 29.61 -9.18 23.13
C ASP A 608 29.74 -8.99 21.60
N TYR A 609 29.02 -9.78 20.81
CA TYR A 609 29.06 -9.68 19.36
C TYR A 609 28.42 -8.39 18.82
N LEU A 610 27.45 -7.79 19.54
CA LEU A 610 26.87 -6.50 19.17
C LEU A 610 27.77 -5.33 19.59
N ILE A 611 28.48 -5.46 20.72
CA ILE A 611 29.38 -4.42 21.25
C ILE A 611 30.46 -4.07 20.23
N LYS A 612 31.03 -5.07 19.55
CA LYS A 612 32.02 -4.86 18.47
C LYS A 612 31.49 -3.94 17.36
N GLY A 613 30.19 -4.00 17.09
CA GLY A 613 29.52 -3.14 16.13
C GLY A 613 29.36 -1.70 16.57
N PHE A 614 29.29 -1.43 17.88
CA PHE A 614 29.14 -0.07 18.40
C PHE A 614 30.40 0.78 18.15
N HIS A 615 31.57 0.16 18.03
CA HIS A 615 32.80 0.85 17.63
C HIS A 615 32.79 1.30 16.15
N GLN A 616 31.90 0.75 15.32
CA GLN A 616 31.76 1.08 13.91
C GLN A 616 30.79 2.24 13.65
N VAL A 617 30.33 2.92 14.69
CA VAL A 617 29.52 4.13 14.57
C VAL A 617 30.11 5.25 15.41
N ASP A 618 29.75 6.48 15.06
CA ASP A 618 30.14 7.69 15.78
C ASP A 618 29.14 8.03 16.87
N ARG A 619 27.88 7.64 16.67
CA ARG A 619 26.76 7.97 17.54
C ARG A 619 25.70 6.87 17.49
N ILE A 620 24.94 6.75 18.57
CA ILE A 620 23.85 5.77 18.68
C ILE A 620 22.52 6.52 18.88
N TRP A 621 21.52 6.15 18.10
CA TRP A 621 20.12 6.46 18.39
C TRP A 621 19.48 5.29 19.12
N ALA A 622 18.99 5.55 20.32
CA ALA A 622 18.25 4.60 21.11
C ALA A 622 16.75 4.92 21.03
N PRO A 623 15.87 3.94 20.73
CA PRO A 623 14.43 4.18 20.61
C PRO A 623 13.74 4.45 21.97
N SER A 624 14.41 4.17 23.08
CA SER A 624 13.89 4.40 24.44
C SER A 624 15.05 4.68 25.41
N ARG A 625 14.74 5.24 26.58
CA ARG A 625 15.71 5.39 27.68
C ARG A 625 16.27 4.03 28.10
N PHE A 626 15.43 3.00 28.17
CA PHE A 626 15.86 1.63 28.48
C PHE A 626 16.95 1.12 27.53
N CYS A 627 16.76 1.30 26.21
CA CYS A 627 17.80 0.98 25.23
C CYS A 627 19.06 1.83 25.47
N GLY A 628 18.89 3.14 25.68
CA GLY A 628 20.00 4.07 25.88
C GLY A 628 20.85 3.73 27.10
N GLU A 629 20.23 3.41 28.24
CA GLU A 629 20.90 2.96 29.46
C GLU A 629 21.64 1.64 29.24
N SER A 630 21.01 0.71 28.52
CA SER A 630 21.63 -0.59 28.18
C SER A 630 22.87 -0.42 27.30
N TYR A 631 22.85 0.53 26.37
CA TYR A 631 24.01 0.84 25.52
C TYR A 631 25.09 1.60 26.30
N ALA A 632 24.72 2.59 27.12
CA ALA A 632 25.66 3.38 27.91
C ALA A 632 26.47 2.52 28.91
N ALA A 633 25.96 1.35 29.29
CA ALA A 633 26.67 0.40 30.15
C ALA A 633 27.87 -0.29 29.45
N VAL A 634 27.94 -0.27 28.11
CA VAL A 634 28.92 -1.05 27.33
C VAL A 634 29.68 -0.23 26.29
N THR A 635 29.37 1.05 26.10
CA THR A 635 30.07 1.93 25.16
C THR A 635 30.11 3.38 25.65
N ASP A 636 31.15 4.10 25.25
CA ASP A 636 31.37 5.53 25.49
C ASP A 636 30.84 6.43 24.36
N LYS A 637 30.31 5.83 23.29
CA LYS A 637 29.75 6.57 22.14
C LYS A 637 28.58 7.46 22.59
N PRO A 638 28.44 8.67 22.03
CA PRO A 638 27.26 9.52 22.26
C PRO A 638 25.95 8.79 21.94
N ILE A 639 25.01 8.81 22.88
CA ILE A 639 23.69 8.18 22.75
C ILE A 639 22.60 9.26 22.80
N ASP A 640 21.76 9.30 21.77
CA ASP A 640 20.58 10.16 21.72
C ASP A 640 19.29 9.32 21.81
N ILE A 641 18.35 9.73 22.66
CA ILE A 641 17.04 9.09 22.76
C ILE A 641 16.11 9.62 21.66
N VAL A 642 15.95 8.82 20.60
CA VAL A 642 15.14 9.13 19.42
C VAL A 642 14.04 8.06 19.27
N PRO A 643 12.85 8.29 19.85
CA PRO A 643 11.82 7.24 19.91
C PRO A 643 11.24 6.89 18.54
N HIS A 644 10.61 5.72 18.44
CA HIS A 644 9.86 5.36 17.24
C HIS A 644 8.67 6.29 17.06
N VAL A 645 8.35 6.59 15.80
CA VAL A 645 7.22 7.45 15.44
C VAL A 645 5.90 6.71 15.63
N VAL A 646 4.99 7.33 16.38
CA VAL A 646 3.61 6.89 16.55
C VAL A 646 2.71 8.12 16.42
N GLU A 647 1.84 8.12 15.40
CA GLU A 647 0.94 9.25 15.15
C GLU A 647 -0.30 9.21 16.06
N PRO A 648 -0.78 10.38 16.53
CA PRO A 648 -2.10 10.48 17.14
C PRO A 648 -3.16 10.01 16.14
N VAL A 649 -4.09 9.18 16.60
CA VAL A 649 -5.15 8.66 15.73
C VAL A 649 -6.22 9.74 15.53
N SER A 650 -6.30 10.29 14.31
CA SER A 650 -7.31 11.29 13.94
C SER A 650 -8.66 10.68 13.57
N MET A 651 -8.70 9.42 13.15
CA MET A 651 -9.93 8.72 12.75
C MET A 651 -9.93 7.29 13.28
N SER A 652 -11.00 6.92 13.98
CA SER A 652 -11.24 5.53 14.40
C SER A 652 -11.85 4.71 13.25
N ALA A 653 -11.71 3.40 13.32
CA ALA A 653 -12.41 2.48 12.43
C ALA A 653 -13.93 2.74 12.44
N SER A 654 -14.56 2.66 11.27
CA SER A 654 -16.02 2.75 11.15
C SER A 654 -16.73 1.63 11.92
N ASP A 655 -17.93 1.91 12.43
CA ASP A 655 -18.77 0.90 13.09
C ASP A 655 -18.99 -0.34 12.22
N ARG A 656 -19.11 -0.15 10.90
CA ARG A 656 -19.21 -1.23 9.93
C ARG A 656 -17.96 -2.11 9.92
N SER A 657 -16.77 -1.52 9.91
CA SER A 657 -15.50 -2.27 9.92
C SER A 657 -15.31 -3.05 11.22
N MET A 658 -15.67 -2.43 12.35
CA MET A 658 -15.62 -3.08 13.67
C MET A 658 -16.62 -4.24 13.76
N ALA A 659 -17.87 -4.06 13.30
CA ALA A 659 -18.88 -5.11 13.27
C ALA A 659 -18.48 -6.28 12.37
N GLN A 660 -17.89 -6.01 11.20
CA GLN A 660 -17.35 -7.03 10.30
C GLN A 660 -16.21 -7.83 10.96
N MET A 661 -15.29 -7.14 11.64
CA MET A 661 -14.20 -7.81 12.37
C MET A 661 -14.74 -8.66 13.52
N ALA A 662 -15.67 -8.14 14.31
CA ALA A 662 -16.30 -8.88 15.41
C ALA A 662 -17.01 -10.15 14.91
N ALA A 663 -17.79 -10.03 13.83
CA ALA A 663 -18.44 -11.18 13.19
C ALA A 663 -17.43 -12.21 12.68
N ARG A 664 -16.33 -11.76 12.05
CA ARG A 664 -15.24 -12.65 11.57
C ARG A 664 -14.59 -13.45 12.71
N LEU A 665 -14.53 -12.86 13.90
CA LEU A 665 -13.93 -13.46 15.09
C LEU A 665 -14.94 -14.26 15.94
N GLY A 666 -16.22 -14.33 15.53
CA GLY A 666 -17.27 -15.00 16.30
C GLY A 666 -17.59 -14.31 17.62
N LEU A 667 -17.40 -12.99 17.69
CA LEU A 667 -17.69 -12.18 18.88
C LEU A 667 -19.15 -11.71 18.86
N ALA A 668 -19.81 -11.81 20.01
CA ALA A 668 -21.14 -11.26 20.21
C ALA A 668 -21.06 -9.74 20.42
N GLY A 669 -22.10 -9.00 20.04
CA GLY A 669 -22.14 -7.54 20.23
C GLY A 669 -22.09 -7.09 21.70
N SER A 670 -22.29 -8.00 22.66
CA SER A 670 -22.16 -7.77 24.10
C SER A 670 -20.77 -8.06 24.66
N ASP A 671 -19.86 -8.66 23.88
CA ASP A 671 -18.54 -9.05 24.37
C ASP A 671 -17.67 -7.82 24.64
N ARG A 672 -17.04 -7.78 25.82
CA ARG A 672 -16.05 -6.75 26.19
C ARG A 672 -14.65 -7.29 25.99
N LEU A 673 -13.76 -6.52 25.37
CA LEU A 673 -12.54 -7.10 24.80
C LEU A 673 -11.26 -6.52 25.40
N ILE A 674 -10.36 -7.44 25.75
CA ILE A 674 -8.96 -7.18 26.10
C ILE A 674 -8.12 -7.69 24.94
N LEU A 675 -7.22 -6.88 24.38
CA LEU A 675 -6.37 -7.27 23.26
C LEU A 675 -4.90 -7.32 23.68
N TYR A 676 -4.20 -8.38 23.27
CA TYR A 676 -2.75 -8.43 23.26
C TYR A 676 -2.23 -8.82 21.87
N VAL A 677 -1.40 -7.96 21.27
CA VAL A 677 -0.76 -8.21 19.96
C VAL A 677 0.73 -8.50 20.16
N PHE A 678 1.21 -9.60 19.60
CA PHE A 678 2.62 -9.97 19.61
C PHE A 678 3.03 -10.77 18.35
N ASP A 679 4.33 -11.01 18.16
CA ASP A 679 4.88 -11.84 17.07
C ASP A 679 5.61 -13.03 17.69
N ALA A 680 5.20 -14.26 17.35
CA ALA A 680 5.81 -15.47 17.90
C ALA A 680 7.25 -15.70 17.38
N SER A 681 7.65 -15.03 16.28
CA SER A 681 9.04 -15.01 15.79
C SER A 681 9.98 -14.29 16.76
N SER A 682 9.45 -13.47 17.67
CA SER A 682 10.18 -12.73 18.71
C SER A 682 10.26 -13.48 20.05
N TYR A 683 10.17 -14.82 20.02
CA TYR A 683 10.15 -15.74 21.16
C TYR A 683 8.90 -15.59 22.04
N VAL A 684 8.07 -16.63 22.07
CA VAL A 684 6.82 -16.63 22.86
C VAL A 684 7.11 -16.43 24.35
N ALA A 685 8.10 -17.11 24.90
CA ALA A 685 8.56 -16.90 26.28
C ALA A 685 8.85 -15.43 26.64
N ARG A 686 9.40 -14.64 25.70
CA ARG A 686 9.67 -13.22 25.91
C ARG A 686 8.39 -12.38 25.98
N LYS A 687 7.38 -12.73 25.20
CA LYS A 687 6.09 -12.03 25.16
C LYS A 687 5.14 -12.51 26.26
N ASN A 688 5.37 -13.72 26.78
CA ASN A 688 4.68 -14.33 27.92
C ASN A 688 3.15 -14.19 27.87
N PRO A 689 2.47 -14.54 26.75
CA PRO A 689 1.00 -14.55 26.72
C PRO A 689 0.39 -15.48 27.77
N GLN A 690 1.11 -16.50 28.23
CA GLN A 690 0.68 -17.41 29.29
C GLN A 690 0.41 -16.68 30.62
N GLY A 691 1.31 -15.77 31.03
CA GLY A 691 1.12 -14.94 32.22
C GLY A 691 -0.14 -14.07 32.13
N LEU A 692 -0.44 -13.53 30.94
CA LEU A 692 -1.67 -12.77 30.72
C LEU A 692 -2.93 -13.64 30.82
N ILE A 693 -2.91 -14.87 30.28
CA ILE A 693 -4.06 -15.79 30.41
C ILE A 693 -4.30 -16.10 31.89
N ARG A 694 -3.25 -16.39 32.66
CA ARG A 694 -3.35 -16.68 34.11
C ARG A 694 -3.86 -15.48 34.90
N ALA A 695 -3.33 -14.29 34.64
CA ALA A 695 -3.81 -13.05 35.25
C ALA A 695 -5.27 -12.75 34.89
N PHE A 696 -5.66 -12.96 33.62
CA PHE A 696 -7.04 -12.80 33.17
C PHE A 696 -7.99 -13.77 33.88
N ALA A 697 -7.60 -15.04 34.03
CA ALA A 697 -8.38 -16.03 34.79
C ALA A 697 -8.54 -15.63 36.27
N LYS A 698 -7.46 -15.14 36.90
CA LYS A 698 -7.48 -14.65 38.29
C LYS A 698 -8.33 -13.40 38.48
N SER A 699 -8.41 -12.52 37.49
CA SER A 699 -9.11 -11.22 37.57
C SER A 699 -10.64 -11.34 37.78
N GLY A 700 -11.23 -12.50 37.43
CA GLY A 700 -12.68 -12.73 37.45
C GLY A 700 -13.45 -12.10 36.29
N LEU A 701 -12.79 -11.33 35.41
CA LEU A 701 -13.43 -10.61 34.30
C LEU A 701 -14.15 -11.52 33.30
N ALA A 702 -13.67 -12.75 33.13
CA ALA A 702 -14.35 -13.79 32.37
C ALA A 702 -15.82 -14.00 32.80
N ARG A 703 -16.11 -13.93 34.11
CA ARG A 703 -17.48 -14.06 34.66
C ARG A 703 -18.32 -12.80 34.44
N GLU A 704 -17.67 -11.68 34.13
CA GLU A 704 -18.28 -10.38 33.85
C GLU A 704 -18.49 -10.14 32.33
N GLY A 705 -18.30 -11.17 31.49
CA GLY A 705 -18.51 -11.09 30.05
C GLY A 705 -17.33 -10.52 29.25
N TRP A 706 -16.13 -10.46 29.84
CA TRP A 706 -14.92 -10.09 29.10
C TRP A 706 -14.33 -11.27 28.34
N LYS A 707 -13.72 -10.99 27.19
CA LYS A 707 -12.91 -11.92 26.42
C LYS A 707 -11.50 -11.37 26.21
N LEU A 708 -10.52 -12.26 26.23
CA LEU A 708 -9.13 -11.97 25.95
C LEU A 708 -8.78 -12.41 24.52
N LEU A 709 -8.45 -11.45 23.67
CA LEU A 709 -7.99 -11.67 22.30
C LEU A 709 -6.47 -11.66 22.27
N LEU A 710 -5.89 -12.80 21.92
CA LEU A 710 -4.46 -12.95 21.68
C LEU A 710 -4.22 -12.96 20.18
N LYS A 711 -3.68 -11.87 19.65
CA LYS A 711 -3.29 -11.78 18.25
C LYS A 711 -1.80 -12.10 18.13
N THR A 712 -1.47 -13.18 17.42
CA THR A 712 -0.09 -13.50 17.01
C THR A 712 0.07 -13.85 15.52
N LYS A 713 1.31 -14.04 15.08
CA LYS A 713 1.68 -14.60 13.77
C LYS A 713 2.91 -15.49 13.94
N ASN A 714 3.13 -16.42 13.00
CA ASN A 714 4.30 -17.31 12.93
C ASN A 714 4.42 -18.26 14.14
N LEU A 715 3.30 -18.64 14.75
CA LEU A 715 3.32 -19.55 15.89
C LEU A 715 3.75 -20.95 15.45
N ARG A 716 4.85 -21.46 16.01
CA ARG A 716 5.36 -22.80 15.69
C ARG A 716 4.73 -23.83 16.62
N GLN A 717 3.87 -24.68 16.07
CA GLN A 717 3.07 -25.67 16.82
C GLN A 717 3.88 -26.81 17.46
N SER A 718 5.21 -26.77 17.41
CA SER A 718 6.10 -27.81 17.97
C SER A 718 7.01 -27.31 19.10
N SER A 719 6.88 -26.05 19.55
CA SER A 719 7.70 -25.53 20.65
C SER A 719 7.13 -25.89 22.04
N PRO A 720 7.97 -26.00 23.10
CA PRO A 720 7.48 -26.17 24.47
C PRO A 720 6.50 -25.05 24.90
N ASP A 721 6.81 -23.80 24.54
CA ASP A 721 5.94 -22.64 24.79
C ASP A 721 4.56 -22.79 24.13
N TRP A 722 4.48 -23.40 22.95
CA TRP A 722 3.20 -23.68 22.28
C TRP A 722 2.40 -24.71 23.05
N LEU A 723 3.03 -25.77 23.58
CA LEU A 723 2.32 -26.81 24.32
C LEU A 723 1.67 -26.25 25.58
N GLU A 724 2.39 -25.41 26.34
CA GLU A 724 1.84 -24.73 27.51
C GLU A 724 0.69 -23.77 27.12
N LEU A 725 0.90 -22.95 26.08
CA LEU A 725 -0.14 -22.03 25.59
C LEU A 725 -1.39 -22.79 25.13
N GLN A 726 -1.21 -23.91 24.42
CA GLN A 726 -2.31 -24.76 23.96
C GLN A 726 -3.08 -25.35 25.15
N GLN A 727 -2.39 -25.83 26.19
CA GLN A 727 -3.03 -26.32 27.41
C GLN A 727 -3.88 -25.23 28.06
N LEU A 728 -3.36 -24.00 28.20
CA LEU A 728 -4.11 -22.89 28.78
C LEU A 728 -5.35 -22.51 27.95
N LEU A 729 -5.24 -22.55 26.62
CA LEU A 729 -6.35 -22.25 25.70
C LEU A 729 -7.47 -23.30 25.78
N VAL A 730 -7.14 -24.58 25.96
CA VAL A 730 -8.13 -25.67 26.12
C VAL A 730 -9.02 -25.46 27.35
N TYR A 731 -8.50 -24.83 28.42
CA TYR A 731 -9.25 -24.59 29.65
C TYR A 731 -9.85 -23.18 29.75
N SER A 732 -9.79 -22.38 28.69
CA SER A 732 -10.17 -20.96 28.73
C SER A 732 -11.13 -20.58 27.61
N ASP A 733 -12.44 -20.83 27.80
CA ASP A 733 -13.50 -20.53 26.82
C ASP A 733 -13.60 -19.03 26.45
N ASN A 734 -13.09 -18.14 27.29
CA ASN A 734 -13.11 -16.69 27.09
C ASN A 734 -11.81 -16.14 26.47
N VAL A 735 -10.91 -17.00 25.98
CA VAL A 735 -9.67 -16.60 25.31
C VAL A 735 -9.74 -16.97 23.84
N VAL A 736 -9.53 -15.99 22.96
CA VAL A 736 -9.57 -16.16 21.50
C VAL A 736 -8.16 -15.95 20.95
N LEU A 737 -7.56 -17.01 20.40
CA LEU A 737 -6.27 -16.94 19.70
C LEU A 737 -6.49 -16.65 18.21
N ILE A 738 -5.81 -15.62 17.71
CA ILE A 738 -5.80 -15.21 16.31
C ILE A 738 -4.35 -15.35 15.81
N ASP A 739 -4.00 -16.51 15.25
CA ASP A 739 -2.70 -16.77 14.62
C ASP A 739 -2.79 -16.60 13.09
N GLN A 740 -2.77 -15.35 12.64
CA GLN A 740 -2.88 -15.02 11.22
C GLN A 740 -2.12 -13.73 10.89
N ASN A 741 -1.65 -13.58 9.65
CA ASN A 741 -1.16 -12.29 9.19
C ASN A 741 -2.34 -11.32 9.03
N MET A 742 -2.21 -10.11 9.56
CA MET A 742 -3.20 -9.04 9.48
C MET A 742 -2.50 -7.77 9.03
N SER A 743 -3.15 -7.00 8.16
CA SER A 743 -2.63 -5.70 7.73
C SER A 743 -2.62 -4.68 8.87
N THR A 744 -1.86 -3.60 8.72
CA THR A 744 -1.86 -2.48 9.69
C THR A 744 -3.26 -1.93 9.93
N THR A 745 -4.08 -1.85 8.87
CA THR A 745 -5.48 -1.42 8.98
C THR A 745 -6.30 -2.39 9.83
N GLU A 746 -6.15 -3.70 9.61
CA GLU A 746 -6.87 -4.70 10.40
C GLU A 746 -6.44 -4.73 11.88
N ILE A 747 -5.14 -4.54 12.16
CA ILE A 747 -4.64 -4.38 13.54
C ILE A 747 -5.22 -3.11 14.16
N GLY A 748 -5.30 -2.01 13.39
CA GLY A 748 -5.96 -0.78 13.81
C GLY A 748 -7.42 -0.99 14.20
N VAL A 749 -8.16 -1.78 13.41
CA VAL A 749 -9.55 -2.17 13.71
C VAL A 749 -9.62 -3.01 14.99
N LEU A 750 -8.70 -3.94 15.22
CA LEU A 750 -8.65 -4.71 16.47
C LEU A 750 -8.41 -3.81 17.69
N LEU A 751 -7.45 -2.88 17.57
CA LEU A 751 -7.17 -1.90 18.63
C LEU A 751 -8.41 -1.05 18.91
N ASP A 752 -9.10 -0.58 17.87
CA ASP A 752 -10.32 0.23 17.99
C ASP A 752 -11.49 -0.57 18.60
N LEU A 753 -11.60 -1.85 18.26
CA LEU A 753 -12.61 -2.78 18.78
C LEU A 753 -12.35 -3.13 20.27
N ALA A 754 -11.09 -3.19 20.71
CA ALA A 754 -10.75 -3.50 22.09
C ALA A 754 -11.01 -2.33 23.06
N GLU A 755 -11.46 -2.62 24.29
CA GLU A 755 -11.56 -1.62 25.36
C GLU A 755 -10.25 -1.47 26.14
N ILE A 756 -9.57 -2.60 26.37
CA ILE A 756 -8.30 -2.68 27.09
C ILE A 756 -7.24 -3.25 26.16
N TYR A 757 -6.05 -2.66 26.17
CA TYR A 757 -4.86 -3.27 25.60
C TYR A 757 -3.99 -3.80 26.73
N ALA A 758 -3.59 -5.07 26.68
CA ALA A 758 -2.78 -5.69 27.72
C ALA A 758 -1.48 -6.25 27.16
N SER A 759 -0.37 -6.15 27.90
CA SER A 759 0.89 -6.78 27.53
C SER A 759 1.68 -7.30 28.72
N SER A 760 1.95 -8.60 28.73
CA SER A 760 2.70 -9.33 29.76
C SER A 760 4.17 -9.58 29.40
N HIS A 761 4.72 -8.75 28.52
CA HIS A 761 6.08 -8.94 28.01
C HIS A 761 7.10 -9.01 29.16
N CYS A 762 8.09 -9.88 29.02
CA CYS A 762 9.22 -10.00 29.93
C CYS A 762 10.34 -9.02 29.60
N CYS A 763 10.45 -8.62 28.33
CA CYS A 763 11.41 -7.63 27.89
C CYS A 763 10.98 -6.98 26.57
N GLU A 764 11.20 -5.67 26.44
CA GLU A 764 10.71 -4.86 25.32
C GLU A 764 11.63 -3.66 25.09
N GLY A 765 12.05 -3.45 23.84
CA GLY A 765 13.00 -2.37 23.51
C GLY A 765 12.31 -1.02 23.39
N PHE A 766 11.06 -1.00 22.92
CA PHE A 766 10.26 0.21 22.78
C PHE A 766 8.80 0.01 23.22
N GLY A 767 8.11 -0.99 22.68
CA GLY A 767 6.70 -1.24 22.99
C GLY A 767 5.74 -0.56 22.00
N LEU A 768 5.97 -0.74 20.70
CA LEU A 768 5.23 -0.05 19.64
C LEU A 768 3.70 -0.20 19.76
N THR A 769 3.21 -1.43 19.99
CA THR A 769 1.78 -1.70 20.13
C THR A 769 1.17 -1.08 21.39
N ILE A 770 1.97 -0.90 22.45
CA ILE A 770 1.57 -0.21 23.69
C ILE A 770 1.38 1.28 23.38
N ALA A 771 2.34 1.88 22.67
CA ALA A 771 2.24 3.28 22.22
C ALA A 771 1.05 3.51 21.27
N GLU A 772 0.80 2.60 20.31
CA GLU A 772 -0.36 2.68 19.41
C GLU A 772 -1.70 2.58 20.12
N ALA A 773 -1.77 1.80 21.21
CA ALA A 773 -2.96 1.70 22.05
C ALA A 773 -3.18 2.99 22.88
N LEU A 774 -2.11 3.58 23.43
CA LEU A 774 -2.15 4.88 24.10
C LEU A 774 -2.57 6.00 23.14
N ALA A 775 -2.09 5.99 21.90
CA ALA A 775 -2.45 6.95 20.84
C ALA A 775 -3.96 6.94 20.54
N ARG A 776 -4.62 5.80 20.73
CA ARG A 776 -6.08 5.64 20.59
C ARG A 776 -6.85 6.00 21.86
N GLY A 777 -6.16 6.25 22.97
CA GLY A 777 -6.76 6.48 24.29
C GLY A 777 -7.37 5.21 24.89
N LYS A 778 -6.78 4.04 24.60
CA LYS A 778 -7.19 2.77 25.19
C LYS A 778 -6.71 2.69 26.64
N ARG A 779 -7.38 1.87 27.44
CA ARG A 779 -6.90 1.55 28.80
C ARG A 779 -5.78 0.54 28.62
N VAL A 780 -4.54 0.95 28.89
CA VAL A 780 -3.35 0.13 28.63
C VAL A 780 -2.84 -0.44 29.94
N VAL A 781 -2.72 -1.77 30.02
CA VAL A 781 -2.22 -2.49 31.18
C VAL A 781 -1.00 -3.30 30.76
N ALA A 782 0.21 -2.95 31.19
CA ALA A 782 1.39 -3.69 30.77
C ALA A 782 2.46 -3.76 31.84
N THR A 783 3.31 -4.80 31.75
CA THR A 783 4.50 -4.95 32.59
C THR A 783 5.30 -3.65 32.61
N ASN A 784 5.64 -3.15 33.80
CA ASN A 784 6.39 -1.91 33.99
C ASN A 784 7.90 -2.13 33.76
N TYR A 785 8.27 -2.65 32.60
CA TYR A 785 9.64 -2.97 32.26
C TYR A 785 9.96 -2.61 30.81
N GLY A 786 11.23 -2.33 30.50
CA GLY A 786 11.67 -2.05 29.14
C GLY A 786 11.34 -0.64 28.64
N GLY A 787 11.32 -0.47 27.32
CA GLY A 787 11.14 0.85 26.68
C GLY A 787 9.76 1.46 26.85
N SER A 788 8.73 0.67 27.18
CA SER A 788 7.37 1.20 27.37
C SER A 788 7.24 2.11 28.59
N CYS A 789 8.15 2.01 29.56
CA CYS A 789 8.18 2.88 30.74
C CYS A 789 8.39 4.36 30.40
N ASP A 790 8.90 4.68 29.19
CA ASP A 790 9.04 6.07 28.73
C ASP A 790 7.69 6.77 28.55
N PHE A 791 6.60 6.00 28.40
CA PHE A 791 5.30 6.53 28.02
C PHE A 791 4.08 5.87 28.70
N LEU A 792 4.26 4.69 29.32
CA LEU A 792 3.26 4.04 30.16
C LEU A 792 3.56 4.34 31.64
N THR A 793 2.78 5.24 32.22
CA THR A 793 2.86 5.65 33.63
C THR A 793 1.49 5.53 34.28
N GLU A 794 1.38 5.79 35.58
CA GLU A 794 0.08 5.82 36.27
C GLU A 794 -0.86 6.92 35.72
N GLU A 795 -0.30 7.97 35.11
CA GLU A 795 -1.07 9.05 34.47
C GLU A 795 -1.57 8.69 33.06
N THR A 796 -0.98 7.70 32.40
CA THR A 796 -1.34 7.32 31.01
C THR A 796 -1.94 5.92 30.90
N GLY A 797 -1.74 5.05 31.89
CA GLY A 797 -2.24 3.68 31.91
C GLY A 797 -2.08 2.98 33.26
N PHE A 798 -1.84 1.67 33.23
CA PHE A 798 -1.69 0.81 34.39
C PHE A 798 -0.37 0.03 34.29
N PRO A 799 0.74 0.57 34.81
CA PRO A 799 2.01 -0.15 34.88
C PRO A 799 1.92 -1.29 35.90
N VAL A 800 2.26 -2.51 35.48
CA VAL A 800 2.17 -3.72 36.31
C VAL A 800 3.53 -4.05 36.92
N GLU A 801 3.54 -4.39 38.20
CA GLU A 801 4.76 -4.80 38.90
C GLU A 801 5.34 -6.11 38.33
N PHE A 802 6.62 -6.34 38.61
CA PHE A 802 7.37 -7.48 38.12
C PHE A 802 8.48 -7.87 39.08
N GLN A 803 8.97 -9.09 38.92
CA GLN A 803 10.18 -9.58 39.58
C GLN A 803 11.23 -9.90 38.52
N GLU A 804 12.45 -9.40 38.71
CA GLU A 804 13.55 -9.75 37.81
C GLU A 804 13.98 -11.21 38.03
N PHE A 805 14.24 -11.92 36.94
CA PHE A 805 14.82 -13.26 36.97
C PHE A 805 15.89 -13.40 35.90
N ARG A 806 16.79 -14.37 36.08
CA ARG A 806 17.84 -14.70 35.13
C ARG A 806 17.44 -15.94 34.32
N LEU A 807 17.65 -15.89 33.01
CA LEU A 807 17.44 -17.05 32.15
C LEU A 807 18.31 -18.22 32.60
N SER A 808 17.73 -19.41 32.72
CA SER A 808 18.43 -20.65 33.06
C SER A 808 19.10 -21.32 31.86
N SER A 809 18.68 -20.98 30.64
CA SER A 809 19.17 -21.52 29.37
C SER A 809 19.10 -20.46 28.27
N ASP A 810 19.79 -20.71 27.16
CA ASP A 810 19.77 -19.83 26.00
C ASP A 810 18.38 -19.85 25.33
N ILE A 811 17.84 -18.66 25.03
CA ILE A 811 16.62 -18.48 24.25
C ILE A 811 16.98 -17.60 23.05
N GLY A 812 17.20 -18.21 21.90
CA GLY A 812 17.58 -17.47 20.69
C GLY A 812 18.89 -16.68 20.88
N PRO A 813 18.89 -15.33 20.72
CA PRO A 813 20.08 -14.51 20.93
C PRO A 813 20.35 -14.19 22.41
N TYR A 814 19.43 -14.52 23.32
CA TYR A 814 19.55 -14.24 24.75
C TYR A 814 20.24 -15.42 25.44
N ARG A 815 21.39 -15.17 26.06
CA ARG A 815 22.19 -16.20 26.74
C ARG A 815 21.66 -16.49 28.14
N ALA A 816 21.94 -17.68 28.65
CA ALA A 816 21.75 -17.99 30.06
C ALA A 816 22.40 -16.91 30.95
N GLY A 817 21.70 -16.48 31.99
CA GLY A 817 22.10 -15.38 32.88
C GLY A 817 21.55 -14.00 32.51
N THR A 818 20.99 -13.83 31.29
CA THR A 818 20.31 -12.59 30.87
C THR A 818 19.14 -12.27 31.80
N ILE A 819 18.99 -11.00 32.20
CA ILE A 819 17.94 -10.54 33.13
C ILE A 819 16.67 -10.17 32.36
N TRP A 820 15.54 -10.79 32.72
CA TRP A 820 14.18 -10.52 32.23
C TRP A 820 13.24 -10.20 33.38
N ALA A 821 12.10 -9.59 33.09
CA ALA A 821 11.03 -9.33 34.06
C ALA A 821 9.95 -10.42 34.00
N ALA A 822 9.70 -11.11 35.11
CA ALA A 822 8.50 -11.92 35.29
C ALA A 822 7.40 -11.01 35.83
N VAL A 823 6.32 -10.82 35.08
CA VAL A 823 5.20 -10.00 35.54
C VAL A 823 4.56 -10.59 36.80
N ASP A 824 4.22 -9.73 37.76
CA ASP A 824 3.43 -10.15 38.92
C ASP A 824 1.99 -10.41 38.46
N GLU A 825 1.61 -11.69 38.36
CA GLU A 825 0.31 -12.08 37.84
C GLU A 825 -0.87 -11.66 38.72
N ASP A 826 -0.65 -11.49 40.03
CA ASP A 826 -1.70 -11.08 40.97
C ASP A 826 -1.92 -9.57 40.86
N HIS A 827 -0.84 -8.79 40.78
CA HIS A 827 -0.96 -7.36 40.48
C HIS A 827 -1.52 -7.13 39.07
N PHE A 828 -1.14 -7.94 38.08
CA PHE A 828 -1.72 -7.85 36.74
C PHE A 828 -3.23 -8.10 36.77
N ALA A 829 -3.68 -9.15 37.45
CA ALA A 829 -5.11 -9.43 37.62
C ALA A 829 -5.85 -8.23 38.26
N PHE A 830 -5.25 -7.61 39.28
CA PHE A 830 -5.76 -6.39 39.90
C PHE A 830 -5.82 -5.20 38.94
N CYS A 831 -4.78 -4.94 38.15
CA CYS A 831 -4.75 -3.85 37.18
C CYS A 831 -5.79 -4.06 36.06
N LEU A 832 -5.94 -5.29 35.55
CA LEU A 832 -6.98 -5.61 34.56
C LEU A 832 -8.37 -5.33 35.11
N ALA A 833 -8.65 -5.79 36.32
CA ALA A 833 -9.92 -5.57 37.00
C ALA A 833 -10.18 -4.06 37.26
N SER A 834 -9.15 -3.31 37.61
CA SER A 834 -9.21 -1.86 37.82
C SER A 834 -9.48 -1.10 36.52
N ALA A 835 -8.78 -1.46 35.44
CA ALA A 835 -8.99 -0.89 34.11
C ALA A 835 -10.39 -1.21 33.55
N ALA A 836 -10.91 -2.41 33.81
CA ALA A 836 -12.24 -2.84 33.38
C ALA A 836 -13.39 -2.06 34.06
N ARG A 837 -13.19 -1.71 35.34
CA ARG A 837 -14.17 -1.05 36.21
C ARG A 837 -13.95 0.46 36.34
N LEU A 838 -13.04 1.03 35.56
CA LEU A 838 -12.73 2.45 35.55
C LEU A 838 -13.96 3.29 35.15
N SER A 839 -14.23 4.37 35.87
CA SER A 839 -15.35 5.27 35.54
C SER A 839 -15.10 5.99 34.21
N ARG A 840 -16.18 6.35 33.50
CA ARG A 840 -16.11 7.07 32.22
C ARG A 840 -15.32 8.39 32.32
N SER A 841 -15.41 9.10 33.45
CA SER A 841 -14.67 10.35 33.67
C SER A 841 -13.17 10.10 33.75
N LYS A 842 -12.75 9.15 34.61
CA LYS A 842 -11.34 8.79 34.76
C LYS A 842 -10.76 8.21 33.47
N GLN A 843 -11.55 7.45 32.71
CA GLN A 843 -11.13 6.96 31.39
C GLN A 843 -10.83 8.12 30.43
N ARG A 844 -11.66 9.16 30.39
CA ARG A 844 -11.45 10.32 29.49
C ARG A 844 -10.19 11.09 29.87
N GLU A 845 -9.94 11.26 31.16
CA GLU A 845 -8.74 11.90 31.69
C GLU A 845 -7.48 11.10 31.29
N LEU A 846 -7.46 9.80 31.59
CA LEU A 846 -6.36 8.89 31.24
C LEU A 846 -6.09 8.88 29.72
N ALA A 847 -7.15 8.81 28.91
CA ALA A 847 -7.05 8.85 27.45
C ALA A 847 -6.53 10.19 26.94
N GLY A 848 -6.91 11.31 27.57
CA GLY A 848 -6.43 12.64 27.24
C GLY A 848 -4.93 12.79 27.51
N ALA A 849 -4.48 12.35 28.69
CA ALA A 849 -3.08 12.34 29.07
C ALA A 849 -2.24 11.46 28.13
N ALA A 850 -2.70 10.23 27.85
CA ALA A 850 -2.05 9.31 26.93
C ALA A 850 -1.88 9.92 25.52
N ARG A 851 -2.95 10.49 24.94
CA ARG A 851 -2.90 11.12 23.62
C ARG A 851 -1.98 12.35 23.57
N ALA A 852 -1.99 13.16 24.63
CA ALA A 852 -1.10 14.31 24.74
C ALA A 852 0.36 13.86 24.78
N MET A 853 0.70 12.87 25.61
CA MET A 853 2.04 12.31 25.67
C MET A 853 2.50 11.77 24.31
N VAL A 854 1.67 10.99 23.60
CA VAL A 854 2.01 10.48 22.25
C VAL A 854 2.24 11.63 21.28
N ARG A 855 1.33 12.61 21.23
CA ARG A 855 1.46 13.78 20.34
C ARG A 855 2.75 14.55 20.61
N ASP A 856 3.07 14.80 21.87
CA ASP A 856 4.15 15.70 22.27
C ASP A 856 5.51 15.01 22.25
N THR A 857 5.55 13.68 22.28
CA THR A 857 6.81 12.90 22.40
C THR A 857 7.06 11.96 21.22
N LEU A 858 6.02 11.33 20.67
CA LEU A 858 6.14 10.23 19.69
C LEU A 858 5.64 10.60 18.28
N SER A 859 4.93 11.71 18.10
CA SER A 859 4.51 12.14 16.75
C SER A 859 5.70 12.37 15.82
N ALA A 860 5.50 12.27 14.50
CA ALA A 860 6.59 12.51 13.55
C ALA A 860 7.20 13.90 13.72
N LYS A 861 6.41 14.91 14.10
CA LYS A 861 6.89 16.27 14.39
C LYS A 861 7.81 16.34 15.61
N ALA A 862 7.43 15.67 16.70
CA ALA A 862 8.24 15.62 17.91
C ALA A 862 9.56 14.87 17.66
N VAL A 863 9.47 13.70 17.00
CA VAL A 863 10.63 12.87 16.67
C VAL A 863 11.56 13.59 15.67
N ALA A 864 11.02 14.24 14.63
CA ALA A 864 11.80 15.00 13.65
C ALA A 864 12.62 16.12 14.30
N SER A 865 12.10 16.73 15.37
CA SER A 865 12.82 17.76 16.14
C SER A 865 14.02 17.17 16.89
N ARG A 866 13.87 15.99 17.50
CA ARG A 866 14.95 15.27 18.18
C ARG A 866 16.02 14.77 17.21
N MET A 867 15.59 14.19 16.09
CA MET A 867 16.48 13.76 15.00
C MET A 867 17.31 14.93 14.49
N ASN A 868 16.69 16.08 14.20
CA ASN A 868 17.40 17.27 13.74
C ASN A 868 18.45 17.75 14.74
N ALA A 869 18.13 17.80 16.03
CA ALA A 869 19.09 18.19 17.07
C ALA A 869 20.31 17.26 17.12
N SER A 870 20.09 15.94 16.94
CA SER A 870 21.17 14.95 16.89
C SER A 870 21.99 15.04 15.60
N LEU A 871 21.33 15.21 14.45
CA LEU A 871 21.99 15.36 13.15
C LEU A 871 22.89 16.60 13.10
N MET A 872 22.45 17.73 13.67
CA MET A 872 23.27 18.93 13.72
C MET A 872 24.51 18.75 14.60
N ARG A 873 24.41 17.99 15.71
CA ARG A 873 25.59 17.60 16.51
C ARG A 873 26.55 16.74 15.70
N ALA A 874 26.03 15.68 15.07
CA ALA A 874 26.83 14.78 14.23
C ALA A 874 27.53 15.51 13.07
N TRP A 875 26.86 16.52 12.48
CA TRP A 875 27.43 17.34 11.40
C TRP A 875 28.53 18.29 11.88
N SER A 876 28.38 18.83 13.10
CA SER A 876 29.36 19.75 13.70
C SER A 876 30.63 19.05 14.21
N GLU A 877 30.55 17.75 14.47
CA GLU A 877 31.68 16.93 14.94
C GLU A 877 32.69 16.67 13.81
N PRO A 878 34.01 16.58 14.12
CA PRO A 878 35.02 16.27 13.12
C PRO A 878 34.81 14.86 12.54
N PRO A 879 35.14 14.61 11.25
CA PRO A 879 35.03 13.28 10.66
C PRO A 879 35.85 12.26 11.44
N THR A 880 35.27 11.11 11.74
CA THR A 880 36.04 9.97 12.26
C THR A 880 36.69 9.25 11.08
N ILE A 881 38.03 9.17 11.07
CA ILE A 881 38.76 8.39 10.08
C ILE A 881 38.77 6.94 10.54
N TYR A 882 38.14 6.07 9.76
CA TYR A 882 38.16 4.64 10.00
C TYR A 882 39.26 4.02 9.14
N ALA A 883 40.15 3.25 9.75
CA ALA A 883 41.12 2.45 8.99
C ALA A 883 40.35 1.43 8.14
N ILE A 884 40.51 1.53 6.82
CA ILE A 884 39.91 0.62 5.83
C ILE A 884 40.43 -0.80 6.05
#